data_AF-A0A534VLG5-F1
#
_entry.id   AF-A0A534VLG5-F1
#
_cell.length_a   1.000
_cell.length_b   1.000
_cell.length_c   1.000
_cell.angle_alpha   90.00
_cell.angle_beta   90.00
_cell.angle_gamma   90.00
#
_symmetry.space_group_name_H-M   'P 1'
#
loop_
_entity.id
_entity.type
_entity.pdbx_description
1 polymer ?
#
loop_
_entity_poly.entity_id
_entity_poly.type
_entity_poly.pdbx_seq_one_letter_code
_entity_poly.pdbx_strand_id
1 'polypeptide(L)'
;IFPRKPRRPPGRPATPQGPASPVARPLSVGEVLREQLREIAAAAVAPEDALEPALRAILEASRAQAGALCLFDQRHGILRLVAEVGFSEEGCRRLRNVRRTDPTAWDMPLNGLMNRRAYLIESAARNRYVPQLVENAAAVRTIACLPLHAGPTPVGSLVLVALAPRSFTERDVRTLERPLGDLAVMIEAVRRRGARGEPVEAPRAPVAAPPPPPLPRPAAAVTELQAEREQLRGEVAARAAERAVLAAELAARSGETDRLHAALELAAADRARLAADFEQAKRDGERAEMLAASLAAAERERARLAAALETAAAERAERARAEAALEAARAAAERAAASATAELAGARRAAAANEATAAARTAEWAAEVERLRIRAEEAEQAATRSRAQLHEQEQADAELAGELRAATAREQRLREELESASARERLHGEEAVHEARERARVAEEEAAAATAEVERLREAHASARAITLALEDEAGRATAEIERLVAAGRAASAEQDRLEIALGEGRARELAATARLGDLTREVERLREELGRATGARRERDADMATLAARLESLAAERDHLRESLSATEAERDRLAAGSAAGLTADARLREALVREREERAQLTSALGSARAALSELQASLSRRDAEVKEQAAELERLRAEQERLAAAREAAPPPPPPPAPALPPPAREPVRVVTVTPPPAARPPAARPRVREIEAGRRPLVVIDVEDRWCEKALDGHHVEVVAPGDDLAEQIAELSPARIVVNLLAPGALGALVAARAAGCGSRFWGCLANSGADRALMLGMVEAAESPIDPDDVVTTLERYAARGTRVVTVGADVDALMSLRQALARKGLSVSMAWDAKQAADLLQVVRPEVVVVDLALPRRDGYGIVARLAALDPPPSAILVPGPDDAAVAFAAALADSASAGGALQLGQLLAAVLTRSEAPPIERRHKIRVVARK
;
A
#
# COMPACT_ATOMS: atom_id res chain seq x y z
N ILE A 1 17.53 20.57 -14.42
CA ILE A 1 17.89 21.73 -13.56
C ILE A 1 17.68 21.32 -12.11
N PHE A 2 18.70 21.41 -11.26
CA PHE A 2 18.62 21.26 -9.79
C PHE A 2 19.76 22.09 -9.16
N PRO A 3 19.50 23.05 -8.25
CA PRO A 3 20.53 23.97 -7.78
C PRO A 3 21.44 23.35 -6.72
N ARG A 4 22.75 23.32 -6.99
CA ARG A 4 23.79 22.95 -6.01
C ARG A 4 24.16 24.16 -5.14
N LYS A 5 24.45 23.94 -3.85
CA LYS A 5 24.94 24.98 -2.91
C LYS A 5 26.30 25.55 -3.40
N PRO A 6 26.52 26.87 -3.36
CA PRO A 6 27.78 27.49 -3.75
C PRO A 6 28.88 27.34 -2.67
N ARG A 7 30.14 27.19 -3.10
CA ARG A 7 31.33 27.34 -2.25
C ARG A 7 31.72 28.81 -2.13
N ARG A 8 32.36 29.22 -1.01
CA ARG A 8 33.07 30.51 -0.90
C ARG A 8 34.59 30.34 -1.08
N PRO A 9 35.31 31.36 -1.60
CA PRO A 9 36.74 31.32 -1.91
C PRO A 9 37.63 31.64 -0.68
N PRO A 10 38.97 31.43 -0.76
CA PRO A 10 39.88 31.54 0.38
C PRO A 10 40.40 32.96 0.66
N GLY A 11 40.80 33.20 1.91
CA GLY A 11 41.58 34.37 2.36
C GLY A 11 42.83 33.94 3.13
N ARG A 12 43.92 34.72 3.02
CA ARG A 12 45.24 34.46 3.64
C ARG A 12 45.47 35.37 4.89
N PRO A 13 46.61 35.30 5.61
CA PRO A 13 46.60 35.31 7.08
C PRO A 13 46.65 36.71 7.71
N ALA A 14 46.30 36.77 9.01
CA ALA A 14 46.61 37.87 9.90
C ALA A 14 47.72 37.49 10.89
N THR A 15 48.51 38.47 11.33
CA THR A 15 49.70 38.31 12.19
C THR A 15 49.35 38.16 13.69
N PRO A 16 50.24 37.57 14.50
CA PRO A 16 50.02 37.46 15.94
C PRO A 16 50.21 38.80 16.66
N GLN A 17 49.31 39.14 17.57
CA GLN A 17 49.50 40.21 18.56
C GLN A 17 50.05 39.64 19.87
N GLY A 18 50.80 40.48 20.61
CA GLY A 18 51.56 40.09 21.80
C GLY A 18 50.72 39.82 23.07
N PRO A 19 51.38 39.43 24.17
CA PRO A 19 50.70 39.01 25.39
C PRO A 19 50.08 40.19 26.15
N ALA A 20 48.77 40.13 26.35
CA ALA A 20 48.10 40.91 27.39
C ALA A 20 48.27 40.22 28.76
N SER A 21 48.44 41.01 29.83
CA SER A 21 48.64 40.50 31.19
C SER A 21 47.47 39.61 31.67
N PRO A 22 47.72 38.66 32.59
CA PRO A 22 46.70 37.72 33.05
C PRO A 22 45.68 38.41 33.97
N VAL A 23 44.64 39.00 33.35
CA VAL A 23 43.35 39.19 34.03
C VAL A 23 42.89 37.81 34.48
N ALA A 24 42.64 37.66 35.79
CA ALA A 24 42.21 36.40 36.36
C ALA A 24 40.94 35.91 35.63
N ARG A 25 41.06 34.79 34.91
CA ARG A 25 39.89 34.18 34.26
C ARG A 25 38.93 33.75 35.36
N PRO A 26 37.61 34.07 35.27
CA PRO A 26 36.65 33.48 36.17
C PRO A 26 36.74 31.96 36.05
N LEU A 27 36.84 31.27 37.19
CA LEU A 27 36.92 29.82 37.23
C LEU A 27 35.74 29.22 36.47
N SER A 28 35.99 28.16 35.69
CA SER A 28 34.89 27.47 35.01
C SER A 28 33.96 26.82 36.03
N VAL A 29 32.70 26.60 35.66
CA VAL A 29 31.69 25.99 36.56
C VAL A 29 32.17 24.63 37.12
N GLY A 30 32.93 23.87 36.32
CA GLY A 30 33.54 22.60 36.76
C GLY A 30 34.77 22.77 37.67
N GLU A 31 35.43 23.93 37.70
CA GLU A 31 36.51 24.22 38.67
C GLU A 31 35.93 24.71 40.00
N VAL A 32 34.89 25.55 39.98
CA VAL A 32 34.15 25.96 41.19
C VAL A 32 33.52 24.74 41.88
N LEU A 33 32.83 23.87 41.11
CA LEU A 33 32.25 22.64 41.63
C LEU A 33 33.31 21.69 42.23
N ARG A 34 34.54 21.64 41.69
CA ARG A 34 35.61 20.80 42.25
C ARG A 34 36.07 21.29 43.63
N GLU A 35 36.16 22.60 43.84
CA GLU A 35 36.55 23.12 45.15
C GLU A 35 35.43 22.94 46.18
N GLN A 36 34.17 23.23 45.81
CA GLN A 36 33.00 22.96 46.65
C GLN A 36 32.91 21.47 47.06
N LEU A 37 33.16 20.54 46.13
CA LEU A 37 33.18 19.11 46.44
C LEU A 37 34.32 18.71 47.41
N ARG A 38 35.44 19.44 47.42
CA ARG A 38 36.53 19.23 48.41
C ARG A 38 36.22 19.84 49.77
N GLU A 39 35.58 21.02 49.80
CA GLU A 39 35.11 21.64 51.04
C GLU A 39 34.09 20.73 51.73
N ILE A 40 33.12 20.18 50.97
CA ILE A 40 32.17 19.17 51.45
C ILE A 40 32.91 17.91 51.96
N ALA A 41 33.90 17.40 51.21
CA ALA A 41 34.70 16.24 51.61
C ALA A 41 35.56 16.47 52.87
N ALA A 42 35.92 17.73 53.16
CA ALA A 42 36.73 18.11 54.32
C ALA A 42 35.88 18.44 55.57
N ALA A 43 34.62 18.85 55.38
CA ALA A 43 33.71 19.22 56.46
C ALA A 43 32.90 18.04 57.03
N ALA A 44 32.74 16.95 56.28
CA ALA A 44 31.94 15.79 56.69
C ALA A 44 32.61 14.96 57.81
N VAL A 45 31.82 14.56 58.82
CA VAL A 45 32.32 13.80 59.98
C VAL A 45 32.29 12.29 59.69
N ALA A 46 31.15 11.77 59.21
CA ALA A 46 31.09 10.46 58.59
C ALA A 46 31.08 10.58 57.05
N PRO A 47 31.58 9.56 56.32
CA PRO A 47 31.62 9.60 54.86
C PRO A 47 30.28 9.71 54.14
N GLU A 48 29.22 9.19 54.75
CA GLU A 48 27.89 9.09 54.16
C GLU A 48 27.19 10.46 54.18
N ASP A 49 27.43 11.24 55.24
CA ASP A 49 27.04 12.66 55.39
C ASP A 49 27.51 13.55 54.22
N ALA A 50 28.62 13.19 53.55
CA ALA A 50 29.17 13.95 52.42
C ALA A 50 28.40 13.75 51.11
N LEU A 51 27.65 12.66 50.97
CA LEU A 51 27.14 12.19 49.67
C LEU A 51 25.92 12.99 49.19
N GLU A 52 24.99 13.33 50.08
CA GLU A 52 23.82 14.14 49.72
C GLU A 52 24.18 15.63 49.46
N PRO A 53 25.02 16.31 50.28
CA PRO A 53 25.51 17.64 49.95
C PRO A 53 26.30 17.70 48.64
N ALA A 54 27.13 16.69 48.35
CA ALA A 54 27.84 16.57 47.08
C ALA A 54 26.86 16.42 45.90
N LEU A 55 25.82 15.61 46.04
CA LEU A 55 24.77 15.46 45.04
C LEU A 55 24.02 16.79 44.79
N ARG A 56 23.67 17.52 45.86
CA ARG A 56 23.03 18.85 45.76
C ARG A 56 23.91 19.87 45.03
N ALA A 57 25.20 19.95 45.35
CA ALA A 57 26.14 20.84 44.66
C ALA A 57 26.27 20.52 43.16
N ILE A 58 26.31 19.22 42.80
CA ILE A 58 26.34 18.78 41.40
C ILE A 58 25.04 19.13 40.67
N LEU A 59 23.88 19.03 41.34
CA LEU A 59 22.58 19.39 40.76
C LEU A 59 22.48 20.89 40.48
N GLU A 60 22.93 21.74 41.40
CA GLU A 60 22.97 23.19 41.21
C GLU A 60 23.89 23.58 40.04
N ALA A 61 25.13 23.09 40.04
CA ALA A 61 26.12 23.38 39.01
C ALA A 61 25.74 22.85 37.61
N SER A 62 25.11 21.68 37.53
CA SER A 62 24.63 21.10 36.26
C SER A 62 23.27 21.63 35.80
N ARG A 63 22.50 22.24 36.72
CA ARG A 63 21.08 22.62 36.57
C ARG A 63 20.16 21.43 36.20
N ALA A 64 20.41 20.26 36.78
CA ALA A 64 19.41 19.18 36.78
C ALA A 64 18.32 19.45 37.83
N GLN A 65 17.15 18.87 37.63
CA GLN A 65 15.98 19.04 38.51
C GLN A 65 15.85 17.88 39.50
N ALA A 66 16.45 16.72 39.17
CA ALA A 66 16.57 15.59 40.09
C ALA A 66 17.88 14.83 39.84
N GLY A 67 18.41 14.18 40.87
CA GLY A 67 19.62 13.36 40.80
C GLY A 67 19.59 12.18 41.77
N ALA A 68 20.30 11.11 41.42
CA ALA A 68 20.47 9.92 42.24
C ALA A 68 21.92 9.41 42.13
N LEU A 69 22.55 9.18 43.27
CA LEU A 69 23.90 8.63 43.39
C LEU A 69 23.82 7.19 43.88
N CYS A 70 24.39 6.26 43.12
CA CYS A 70 24.42 4.84 43.46
C CYS A 70 25.87 4.32 43.57
N LEU A 71 26.18 3.55 44.60
CA LEU A 71 27.52 2.94 44.80
C LEU A 71 27.54 1.46 44.40
N PHE A 72 28.67 1.03 43.85
CA PHE A 72 28.82 -0.33 43.31
C PHE A 72 29.53 -1.25 44.29
N ASP A 73 28.80 -2.24 44.81
CA ASP A 73 29.32 -3.32 45.63
C ASP A 73 30.00 -4.37 44.75
N GLN A 74 31.33 -4.28 44.65
CA GLN A 74 32.16 -5.17 43.83
C GLN A 74 32.13 -6.63 44.30
N ARG A 75 31.79 -6.92 45.56
CA ARG A 75 31.72 -8.32 46.07
C ARG A 75 30.46 -9.03 45.61
N HIS A 76 29.36 -8.31 45.49
CA HIS A 76 28.06 -8.87 45.14
C HIS A 76 27.57 -8.52 43.72
N GLY A 77 28.29 -7.65 43.00
CA GLY A 77 27.91 -7.20 41.66
C GLY A 77 26.65 -6.31 41.62
N ILE A 78 26.36 -5.61 42.72
CA ILE A 78 25.12 -4.82 42.91
C ILE A 78 25.46 -3.33 42.89
N LEU A 79 24.68 -2.54 42.15
CA LEU A 79 24.67 -1.08 42.27
C LEU A 79 23.52 -0.67 43.20
N ARG A 80 23.82 -0.03 44.34
CA ARG A 80 22.83 0.38 45.36
C ARG A 80 22.68 1.89 45.40
N LEU A 81 21.46 2.38 45.48
CA LEU A 81 21.16 3.80 45.74
C LEU A 81 21.67 4.19 47.15
N VAL A 82 22.30 5.37 47.27
CA VAL A 82 22.80 5.90 48.56
C VAL A 82 22.43 7.35 48.84
N ALA A 83 22.06 8.13 47.82
CA ALA A 83 21.53 9.47 47.98
C ALA A 83 20.65 9.84 46.77
N GLU A 84 19.54 10.52 47.02
CA GLU A 84 18.60 10.97 46.00
C GLU A 84 18.08 12.37 46.31
N VAL A 85 17.78 13.14 45.27
CA VAL A 85 17.12 14.45 45.35
C VAL A 85 16.14 14.56 44.19
N GLY A 86 14.86 14.78 44.47
CA GLY A 86 13.82 14.98 43.46
C GLY A 86 13.37 13.74 42.67
N PHE A 87 13.80 12.54 43.07
CA PHE A 87 13.32 11.28 42.50
C PHE A 87 11.95 10.88 43.09
N SER A 88 11.15 10.15 42.30
CA SER A 88 9.89 9.55 42.77
C SER A 88 10.15 8.27 43.59
N GLU A 89 9.16 7.81 44.35
CA GLU A 89 9.26 6.50 45.01
C GLU A 89 9.57 5.36 44.04
N GLU A 90 8.98 5.37 42.84
CA GLU A 90 9.18 4.32 41.84
C GLU A 90 10.59 4.41 41.24
N GLY A 91 11.09 5.62 40.98
CA GLY A 91 12.48 5.87 40.60
C GLY A 91 13.46 5.31 41.63
N CYS A 92 13.23 5.61 42.91
CA CYS A 92 14.04 5.07 44.00
C CYS A 92 13.90 3.54 44.12
N ARG A 93 12.69 2.96 43.98
CA ARG A 93 12.49 1.50 43.96
C ARG A 93 13.32 0.83 42.85
N ARG A 94 13.29 1.36 41.62
CA ARG A 94 14.01 0.81 40.46
C ARG A 94 15.54 0.93 40.53
N LEU A 95 16.05 1.87 41.34
CA LEU A 95 17.49 2.08 41.56
C LEU A 95 18.05 1.47 42.86
N ARG A 96 17.20 1.04 43.79
CA ARG A 96 17.60 0.66 45.16
C ARG A 96 18.64 -0.46 45.22
N ASN A 97 18.50 -1.50 44.39
CA ASN A 97 19.41 -2.67 44.34
C ASN A 97 19.53 -3.22 42.91
N VAL A 98 20.15 -2.47 42.00
CA VAL A 98 20.29 -2.88 40.59
C VAL A 98 21.27 -4.06 40.45
N ARG A 99 20.80 -5.16 39.86
CA ARG A 99 21.61 -6.34 39.51
C ARG A 99 21.43 -6.67 38.02
N ARG A 100 22.47 -7.23 37.39
CA ARG A 100 22.46 -7.65 35.97
C ARG A 100 21.46 -8.77 35.60
N THR A 101 20.85 -9.41 36.61
CA THR A 101 19.94 -10.55 36.44
C THR A 101 18.53 -10.28 37.00
N ASP A 102 18.25 -9.05 37.42
CA ASP A 102 16.95 -8.67 37.99
C ASP A 102 16.10 -7.97 36.92
N PRO A 103 15.00 -8.59 36.42
CA PRO A 103 14.16 -8.01 35.38
C PRO A 103 13.28 -6.86 35.89
N THR A 104 13.26 -6.58 37.20
CA THR A 104 12.49 -5.47 37.79
C THR A 104 13.33 -4.20 37.95
N ALA A 105 14.64 -4.32 38.05
CA ALA A 105 15.57 -3.21 38.22
C ALA A 105 15.89 -2.48 36.90
N TRP A 106 16.25 -1.19 36.99
CA TRP A 106 16.70 -0.44 35.82
C TRP A 106 18.22 -0.55 35.67
N ASP A 107 18.69 -1.37 34.73
CA ASP A 107 20.09 -1.78 34.63
C ASP A 107 21.03 -0.73 34.03
N MET A 108 20.50 0.26 33.30
CA MET A 108 21.28 1.21 32.49
C MET A 108 22.42 1.92 33.25
N PRO A 109 22.26 2.37 34.51
CA PRO A 109 23.35 2.98 35.28
C PRO A 109 24.47 2.00 35.65
N LEU A 110 24.14 0.72 35.88
CA LEU A 110 25.11 -0.37 36.10
C LEU A 110 25.79 -0.76 34.79
N ASN A 111 25.05 -0.81 33.68
CA ASN A 111 25.61 -1.09 32.37
C ASN A 111 26.56 0.01 31.89
N GLY A 112 26.27 1.29 32.20
CA GLY A 112 27.17 2.42 31.93
C GLY A 112 28.47 2.33 32.73
N LEU A 113 28.36 1.96 34.01
CA LEU A 113 29.51 1.71 34.89
C LEU A 113 30.41 0.59 34.36
N MET A 114 29.86 -0.60 34.10
CA MET A 114 30.63 -1.76 33.67
C MET A 114 31.31 -1.58 32.31
N ASN A 115 30.72 -0.79 31.40
CA ASN A 115 31.30 -0.51 30.08
C ASN A 115 32.16 0.76 30.02
N ARG A 116 32.32 1.50 31.14
CA ARG A 116 32.94 2.84 31.21
C ARG A 116 32.36 3.84 30.21
N ARG A 117 31.02 3.86 30.05
CA ARG A 117 30.32 4.75 29.12
C ARG A 117 29.26 5.56 29.85
N ALA A 118 29.30 6.88 29.64
CA ALA A 118 28.17 7.74 29.96
C ALA A 118 27.03 7.48 28.95
N TYR A 119 25.82 7.27 29.44
CA TYR A 119 24.62 7.19 28.61
C TYR A 119 23.83 8.48 28.74
N LEU A 120 23.74 9.26 27.66
CA LEU A 120 22.83 10.39 27.53
C LEU A 120 21.58 9.91 26.78
N ILE A 121 20.47 9.81 27.50
CA ILE A 121 19.18 9.40 26.98
C ILE A 121 18.38 10.65 26.64
N GLU A 122 18.32 11.00 25.36
CA GLU A 122 17.49 12.10 24.85
C GLU A 122 16.02 11.70 24.70
N SER A 123 15.13 12.68 24.80
CA SER A 123 13.66 12.48 24.76
C SER A 123 13.17 11.42 25.75
N ALA A 124 13.76 11.38 26.95
CA ALA A 124 13.59 10.27 27.89
C ALA A 124 12.13 10.03 28.33
N ALA A 125 11.27 11.06 28.39
CA ALA A 125 9.82 10.92 28.58
C ALA A 125 9.09 10.07 27.51
N ARG A 126 9.74 9.80 26.36
CA ARG A 126 9.23 8.98 25.25
C ARG A 126 9.99 7.65 25.09
N ASN A 127 10.88 7.30 26.02
CA ASN A 127 11.69 6.09 25.93
C ASN A 127 11.11 4.99 26.82
N ARG A 128 10.52 3.95 26.22
CA ARG A 128 9.88 2.81 26.91
C ARG A 128 10.81 2.07 27.90
N TYR A 129 12.12 2.20 27.76
CA TYR A 129 13.13 1.61 28.65
C TYR A 129 13.57 2.54 29.81
N VAL A 130 12.93 3.70 29.98
CA VAL A 130 13.14 4.62 31.10
C VAL A 130 11.95 4.49 32.06
N PRO A 131 12.15 4.07 33.32
CA PRO A 131 11.08 4.09 34.33
C PRO A 131 10.77 5.53 34.78
N GLN A 132 9.65 5.72 35.48
CA GLN A 132 9.23 6.99 36.06
C GLN A 132 10.17 7.45 37.20
N LEU A 133 11.35 7.98 36.85
CA LEU A 133 12.36 8.41 37.82
C LEU A 133 11.93 9.59 38.69
N VAL A 134 10.99 10.40 38.20
CA VAL A 134 10.46 11.61 38.83
C VAL A 134 8.95 11.65 38.60
N GLU A 135 8.20 12.36 39.46
CA GLU A 135 6.74 12.38 39.40
C GLU A 135 6.22 12.88 38.04
N ASN A 136 6.66 14.06 37.59
CA ASN A 136 6.33 14.62 36.29
C ASN A 136 7.18 14.01 35.16
N ALA A 137 6.91 12.74 34.85
CA ALA A 137 7.59 11.97 33.80
C ALA A 137 7.53 12.67 32.42
N ALA A 138 6.37 13.25 32.07
CA ALA A 138 6.14 13.90 30.78
C ALA A 138 7.07 15.10 30.53
N ALA A 139 7.53 15.78 31.59
CA ALA A 139 8.48 16.88 31.50
C ALA A 139 9.94 16.43 31.26
N VAL A 140 10.28 15.15 31.39
CA VAL A 140 11.67 14.67 31.35
C VAL A 140 12.25 14.71 29.95
N ARG A 141 13.16 15.66 29.70
CA ARG A 141 13.74 15.89 28.38
C ARG A 141 15.01 15.06 28.13
N THR A 142 15.87 14.93 29.14
CA THR A 142 17.09 14.10 29.05
C THR A 142 17.45 13.47 30.40
N ILE A 143 17.97 12.25 30.39
CA ILE A 143 18.62 11.63 31.55
C ILE A 143 20.08 11.33 31.19
N ALA A 144 21.00 11.60 32.11
CA ALA A 144 22.42 11.27 31.96
C ALA A 144 22.84 10.28 33.06
N CYS A 145 23.22 9.06 32.67
CA CYS A 145 23.81 8.06 33.55
C CYS A 145 25.33 8.11 33.40
N LEU A 146 26.03 8.63 34.41
CA LEU A 146 27.44 9.01 34.38
C LEU A 146 28.27 8.08 35.30
N PRO A 147 29.19 7.26 34.75
CA PRO A 147 29.89 6.24 35.52
C PRO A 147 31.07 6.80 36.34
N LEU A 148 31.11 6.50 37.64
CA LEU A 148 32.12 6.98 38.57
C LEU A 148 33.25 5.95 38.75
N HIS A 149 34.49 6.39 38.49
CA HIS A 149 35.69 5.55 38.52
C HIS A 149 36.85 6.23 39.25
N ALA A 150 37.46 5.53 40.21
CA ALA A 150 38.69 5.96 40.87
C ALA A 150 39.90 5.34 40.14
N GLY A 151 40.20 5.86 38.95
CA GLY A 151 41.18 5.25 38.04
C GLY A 151 40.62 3.94 37.46
N PRO A 152 41.22 2.76 37.71
CA PRO A 152 40.73 1.51 37.14
C PRO A 152 39.47 0.96 37.85
N THR A 153 39.23 1.28 39.12
CA THR A 153 38.16 0.66 39.91
C THR A 153 36.79 1.33 39.67
N PRO A 154 35.72 0.55 39.42
CA PRO A 154 34.35 1.08 39.37
C PRO A 154 33.86 1.39 40.79
N VAL A 155 33.39 2.62 40.99
CA VAL A 155 32.99 3.14 42.31
C VAL A 155 31.47 3.24 42.44
N GLY A 156 30.81 3.73 41.39
CA GLY A 156 29.36 3.98 41.39
C GLY A 156 28.86 4.56 40.07
N SER A 157 27.61 5.01 40.05
CA SER A 157 26.98 5.64 38.90
C SER A 157 26.10 6.80 39.39
N LEU A 158 26.21 7.95 38.73
CA LEU A 158 25.41 9.14 39.00
C LEU A 158 24.35 9.27 37.90
N VAL A 159 23.08 9.33 38.28
CA VAL A 159 21.96 9.60 37.37
C VAL A 159 21.52 11.05 37.56
N LEU A 160 21.51 11.84 36.49
CA LEU A 160 21.00 13.22 36.48
C LEU A 160 19.79 13.34 35.54
N VAL A 161 18.73 13.99 35.99
CA VAL A 161 17.48 14.17 35.25
C VAL A 161 17.26 15.65 34.96
N ALA A 162 17.04 15.98 33.69
CA ALA A 162 16.67 17.33 33.27
C ALA A 162 15.23 17.39 32.74
N LEU A 163 14.47 18.37 33.24
CA LEU A 163 13.11 18.67 32.79
C LEU A 163 13.10 19.81 31.78
N ALA A 164 12.10 19.80 30.90
CA ALA A 164 11.87 20.88 29.95
C ALA A 164 11.77 22.26 30.67
N PRO A 165 12.41 23.32 30.14
CA PRO A 165 13.06 23.40 28.83
C PRO A 165 14.49 22.82 28.76
N ARG A 166 15.16 22.56 29.89
CA ARG A 166 16.57 22.11 29.94
C ARG A 166 16.73 20.71 29.33
N SER A 167 17.83 20.52 28.63
CA SER A 167 18.36 19.23 28.18
C SER A 167 19.87 19.21 28.42
N PHE A 168 20.40 18.06 28.80
CA PHE A 168 21.84 17.81 28.81
C PHE A 168 22.36 17.56 27.39
N THR A 169 23.61 17.94 27.18
CA THR A 169 24.37 17.75 25.93
C THR A 169 25.72 17.09 26.25
N GLU A 170 26.41 16.57 25.23
CA GLU A 170 27.76 16.03 25.38
C GLU A 170 28.74 17.05 26.01
N ARG A 171 28.52 18.36 25.77
CA ARG A 171 29.31 19.43 26.36
C ARG A 171 29.08 19.59 27.86
N ASP A 172 27.86 19.34 28.34
CA ASP A 172 27.58 19.31 29.79
C ASP A 172 28.31 18.13 30.45
N VAL A 173 28.23 16.94 29.84
CA VAL A 173 28.89 15.72 30.32
C VAL A 173 30.41 15.91 30.42
N ARG A 174 31.05 16.43 29.36
CA ARG A 174 32.49 16.77 29.35
C ARG A 174 32.87 17.87 30.36
N THR A 175 31.93 18.70 30.79
CA THR A 175 32.18 19.71 31.83
C THR A 175 32.17 19.08 33.23
N LEU A 176 31.34 18.05 33.44
CA LEU A 176 31.24 17.31 34.71
C LEU A 176 32.32 16.23 34.88
N GLU A 177 32.94 15.75 33.79
CA GLU A 177 33.94 14.66 33.79
C GLU A 177 35.04 14.82 34.85
N ARG A 178 35.62 16.03 35.01
CA ARG A 178 36.64 16.31 36.03
C ARG A 178 36.08 16.38 37.47
N PRO A 179 35.00 17.15 37.76
CA PRO A 179 34.27 17.05 39.04
C PRO A 179 33.93 15.63 39.48
N LEU A 180 33.44 14.79 38.56
CA LEU A 180 33.04 13.41 38.87
C LEU A 180 34.24 12.48 39.10
N GLY A 181 35.42 12.81 38.56
CA GLY A 181 36.68 12.18 38.92
C GLY A 181 37.08 12.47 40.38
N ASP A 182 37.04 13.74 40.80
CA ASP A 182 37.32 14.11 42.20
C ASP A 182 36.28 13.48 43.15
N LEU A 183 35.00 13.44 42.78
CA LEU A 183 33.94 12.74 43.53
C LEU A 183 34.22 11.23 43.66
N ALA A 184 34.64 10.56 42.59
CA ALA A 184 34.96 9.14 42.63
C ALA A 184 36.18 8.85 43.53
N VAL A 185 37.19 9.74 43.51
CA VAL A 185 38.36 9.66 44.42
C VAL A 185 37.95 9.90 45.87
N MET A 186 37.03 10.84 46.14
CA MET A 186 36.45 11.06 47.47
C MET A 186 35.80 9.77 48.00
N ILE A 187 34.88 9.18 47.23
CA ILE A 187 34.14 7.97 47.61
C ILE A 187 35.08 6.74 47.78
N GLU A 188 36.15 6.65 46.99
CA GLU A 188 37.15 5.57 47.13
C GLU A 188 38.06 5.78 48.36
N ALA A 189 38.49 7.00 48.66
CA ALA A 189 39.23 7.32 49.88
C ALA A 189 38.39 7.04 51.13
N VAL A 190 37.10 7.36 51.05
CA VAL A 190 36.05 6.98 52.01
C VAL A 190 35.97 5.46 52.21
N ARG A 191 35.86 4.67 51.13
CA ARG A 191 35.83 3.20 51.21
C ARG A 191 37.08 2.62 51.86
N ARG A 192 38.26 3.20 51.60
CA ARG A 192 39.52 2.77 52.20
C ARG A 192 39.68 3.16 53.67
N ARG A 193 38.97 4.21 54.14
CA ARG A 193 38.84 4.52 55.57
C ARG A 193 37.85 3.55 56.26
N GLY A 194 36.69 3.30 55.67
CA GLY A 194 35.73 2.31 56.19
C GLY A 194 36.29 0.88 56.24
N ALA A 195 37.11 0.49 55.26
CA ALA A 195 37.86 -0.77 55.25
C ALA A 195 39.02 -0.83 56.27
N ARG A 196 39.26 0.24 57.03
CA ARG A 196 40.13 0.29 58.21
C ARG A 196 39.34 0.45 59.52
N GLY A 197 38.09 0.00 59.54
CA GLY A 197 37.45 -0.43 60.78
C GLY A 197 38.16 -1.66 61.32
N GLU A 198 39.22 -1.45 62.12
CA GLU A 198 39.89 -2.52 62.86
C GLU A 198 38.90 -3.18 63.83
N PRO A 199 38.98 -4.50 64.05
CA PRO A 199 38.14 -5.16 65.04
C PRO A 199 38.46 -4.60 66.43
N VAL A 200 37.44 -4.09 67.13
CA VAL A 200 37.61 -3.62 68.50
C VAL A 200 37.84 -4.84 69.41
N GLU A 201 39.11 -5.16 69.65
CA GLU A 201 39.48 -6.09 70.72
C GLU A 201 39.01 -5.51 72.06
N ALA A 202 38.07 -6.21 72.71
CA ALA A 202 37.66 -5.90 74.07
C ALA A 202 38.87 -6.08 75.02
N PRO A 203 39.29 -5.07 75.80
CA PRO A 203 40.51 -5.15 76.59
C PRO A 203 40.45 -6.27 77.64
N ARG A 204 41.25 -7.32 77.45
CA ARG A 204 41.51 -8.34 78.49
C ARG A 204 42.47 -7.78 79.53
N ALA A 205 41.91 -7.03 80.49
CA ALA A 205 42.57 -6.74 81.75
C ALA A 205 42.94 -8.07 82.48
N PRO A 206 44.04 -8.11 83.25
CA PRO A 206 44.56 -9.36 83.79
C PRO A 206 43.64 -9.97 84.85
N VAL A 207 43.41 -11.28 84.74
CA VAL A 207 42.69 -12.06 85.75
C VAL A 207 43.58 -12.20 86.98
N ALA A 208 43.20 -11.56 88.09
CA ALA A 208 43.80 -11.83 89.39
C ALA A 208 43.45 -13.25 89.85
N ALA A 209 44.44 -14.01 90.30
CA ALA A 209 44.25 -15.40 90.69
C ALA A 209 43.45 -15.55 91.99
N PRO A 210 42.38 -16.37 92.01
CA PRO A 210 41.82 -16.91 93.25
C PRO A 210 42.82 -17.85 93.96
N PRO A 211 42.66 -18.13 95.27
CA PRO A 211 43.56 -19.01 96.01
C PRO A 211 43.50 -20.47 95.51
N PRO A 212 44.55 -21.28 95.74
CA PRO A 212 44.64 -22.64 95.23
C PRO A 212 43.56 -23.55 95.84
N PRO A 213 42.87 -24.39 95.03
CA PRO A 213 42.04 -25.46 95.54
C PRO A 213 42.91 -26.55 96.21
N PRO A 214 42.37 -27.31 97.17
CA PRO A 214 43.11 -28.40 97.80
C PRO A 214 43.48 -29.49 96.79
N LEU A 215 44.65 -30.11 96.98
CA LEU A 215 45.21 -31.18 96.15
C LEU A 215 44.14 -32.22 95.75
N PRO A 216 43.83 -32.39 94.46
CA PRO A 216 42.83 -33.37 94.02
C PRO A 216 43.33 -34.79 94.32
N ARG A 217 42.42 -35.62 94.84
CA ARG A 217 42.69 -37.06 94.99
C ARG A 217 42.82 -37.69 93.59
N PRO A 218 43.72 -38.67 93.36
CA PRO A 218 44.04 -39.19 92.01
C PRO A 218 42.86 -39.64 91.14
N ALA A 219 41.70 -39.95 91.73
CA ALA A 219 40.50 -40.32 90.99
C ALA A 219 39.88 -39.16 90.16
N ALA A 220 40.07 -37.90 90.54
CA ALA A 220 39.38 -36.76 89.92
C ALA A 220 39.95 -36.39 88.54
N ALA A 221 41.27 -36.37 88.39
CA ALA A 221 41.93 -36.06 87.12
C ALA A 221 41.54 -37.08 86.02
N VAL A 222 41.37 -38.35 86.38
CA VAL A 222 40.98 -39.41 85.44
C VAL A 222 39.55 -39.24 84.94
N THR A 223 38.63 -38.70 85.75
CA THR A 223 37.26 -38.37 85.27
C THR A 223 37.24 -37.18 84.31
N GLU A 224 38.13 -36.20 84.46
CA GLU A 224 38.24 -35.07 83.52
C GLU A 224 38.82 -35.53 82.18
N LEU A 225 39.92 -36.29 82.19
CA LEU A 225 40.52 -36.90 80.99
C LEU A 225 39.54 -37.83 80.24
N GLN A 226 38.67 -38.55 80.97
CA GLN A 226 37.61 -39.37 80.37
C GLN A 226 36.52 -38.53 79.69
N ALA A 227 36.13 -37.39 80.27
CA ALA A 227 35.13 -36.49 79.68
C ALA A 227 35.65 -35.83 78.39
N GLU A 228 36.88 -35.30 78.41
CA GLU A 228 37.54 -34.73 77.24
C GLU A 228 37.72 -35.75 76.11
N ARG A 229 38.06 -37.00 76.44
CA ARG A 229 38.15 -38.09 75.45
C ARG A 229 36.81 -38.34 74.77
N GLU A 230 35.71 -38.34 75.52
CA GLU A 230 34.38 -38.58 74.94
C GLU A 230 33.88 -37.36 74.13
N GLN A 231 34.26 -36.14 74.51
CA GLN A 231 34.11 -34.95 73.67
C GLN A 231 34.89 -35.10 72.35
N LEU A 232 36.17 -35.48 72.39
CA LEU A 232 37.00 -35.70 71.20
C LEU A 232 36.42 -36.81 70.30
N ARG A 233 35.77 -37.84 70.85
CA ARG A 233 35.02 -38.84 70.08
C ARG A 233 33.81 -38.24 69.37
N GLY A 234 33.05 -37.38 70.04
CA GLY A 234 31.95 -36.61 69.44
C GLY A 234 32.43 -35.72 68.29
N GLU A 235 33.55 -35.02 68.47
CA GLU A 235 34.15 -34.16 67.44
C GLU A 235 34.70 -34.97 66.25
N VAL A 236 35.36 -36.10 66.49
CA VAL A 236 35.79 -37.05 65.44
C VAL A 236 34.58 -37.60 64.68
N ALA A 237 33.48 -37.94 65.35
CA ALA A 237 32.26 -38.40 64.70
C ALA A 237 31.60 -37.31 63.84
N ALA A 238 31.52 -36.08 64.35
CA ALA A 238 30.99 -34.92 63.61
C ALA A 238 31.81 -34.62 62.35
N ARG A 239 33.15 -34.56 62.46
CA ARG A 239 34.06 -34.35 61.32
C ARG A 239 34.04 -35.53 60.33
N ALA A 240 33.82 -36.76 60.80
CA ALA A 240 33.63 -37.91 59.92
C ALA A 240 32.31 -37.82 59.11
N ALA A 241 31.23 -37.29 59.70
CA ALA A 241 29.97 -37.04 59.03
C ALA A 241 30.07 -35.89 58.00
N GLU A 242 30.68 -34.77 58.37
CA GLU A 242 30.99 -33.64 57.46
C GLU A 242 31.79 -34.12 56.23
N ARG A 243 32.84 -34.91 56.46
CA ARG A 243 33.63 -35.54 55.39
C ARG A 243 32.79 -36.47 54.49
N ALA A 244 31.79 -37.15 55.04
CA ALA A 244 30.90 -38.02 54.27
C ALA A 244 29.93 -37.21 53.38
N VAL A 245 29.38 -36.10 53.89
CA VAL A 245 28.54 -35.17 53.10
C VAL A 245 29.36 -34.57 51.95
N LEU A 246 30.54 -34.00 52.24
CA LEU A 246 31.43 -33.44 51.21
C LEU A 246 31.85 -34.47 50.15
N ALA A 247 32.04 -35.73 50.53
CA ALA A 247 32.35 -36.81 49.59
C ALA A 247 31.14 -37.21 48.71
N ALA A 248 29.93 -37.22 49.26
CA ALA A 248 28.71 -37.51 48.52
C ALA A 248 28.38 -36.38 47.52
N GLU A 249 28.56 -35.12 47.92
CA GLU A 249 28.34 -33.97 47.05
C GLU A 249 29.39 -33.90 45.93
N LEU A 250 30.66 -34.17 46.24
CA LEU A 250 31.73 -34.30 45.22
C LEU A 250 31.44 -35.42 44.20
N ALA A 251 30.84 -36.53 44.63
CA ALA A 251 30.41 -37.60 43.74
C ALA A 251 29.24 -37.18 42.84
N ALA A 252 28.22 -36.51 43.40
CA ALA A 252 27.08 -35.99 42.64
C ALA A 252 27.52 -34.99 41.56
N ARG A 253 28.40 -34.04 41.94
CA ARG A 253 29.00 -33.04 41.02
C ARG A 253 29.91 -33.65 39.97
N SER A 254 30.56 -34.78 40.26
CA SER A 254 31.29 -35.54 39.25
C SER A 254 30.32 -36.16 38.22
N GLY A 255 29.21 -36.75 38.66
CA GLY A 255 28.17 -37.25 37.75
C GLY A 255 27.55 -36.17 36.86
N GLU A 256 27.38 -34.95 37.38
CA GLU A 256 26.93 -33.80 36.56
C GLU A 256 28.01 -33.32 35.59
N THR A 257 29.28 -33.31 36.01
CA THR A 257 30.43 -33.04 35.13
C THR A 257 30.46 -34.02 33.94
N ASP A 258 30.18 -35.30 34.18
CA ASP A 258 30.19 -36.34 33.13
C ASP A 258 28.99 -36.21 32.18
N ARG A 259 27.79 -35.87 32.71
CA ARG A 259 26.61 -35.52 31.90
C ARG A 259 26.88 -34.34 30.97
N LEU A 260 27.54 -33.28 31.47
CA LEU A 260 27.85 -32.09 30.67
C LEU A 260 28.89 -32.37 29.58
N HIS A 261 29.85 -33.28 29.79
CA HIS A 261 30.72 -33.74 28.70
C HIS A 261 29.93 -34.52 27.64
N ALA A 262 29.07 -35.46 28.05
CA ALA A 262 28.23 -36.21 27.09
C ALA A 262 27.30 -35.28 26.27
N ALA A 263 26.76 -34.22 26.88
CA ALA A 263 25.99 -33.19 26.20
C ALA A 263 26.85 -32.35 25.22
N LEU A 264 28.12 -32.07 25.55
CA LEU A 264 29.04 -31.33 24.68
C LEU A 264 29.56 -32.15 23.49
N GLU A 265 29.70 -33.47 23.63
CA GLU A 265 29.97 -34.38 22.51
C GLU A 265 28.76 -34.47 21.57
N LEU A 266 27.53 -34.55 22.12
CA LEU A 266 26.32 -34.45 21.30
C LEU A 266 26.24 -33.10 20.57
N ALA A 267 26.55 -32.00 21.26
CA ALA A 267 26.65 -30.66 20.68
C ALA A 267 27.82 -30.52 19.67
N ALA A 268 28.82 -31.41 19.67
CA ALA A 268 29.85 -31.46 18.63
C ALA A 268 29.32 -32.10 17.34
N ALA A 269 28.54 -33.18 17.45
CA ALA A 269 27.83 -33.77 16.31
C ALA A 269 26.79 -32.80 15.73
N ASP A 270 26.01 -32.10 16.57
CA ASP A 270 25.10 -31.05 16.10
C ASP A 270 25.85 -29.91 15.40
N ARG A 271 27.00 -29.45 15.93
CA ARG A 271 27.85 -28.44 15.26
C ARG A 271 28.33 -28.90 13.88
N ALA A 272 28.68 -30.17 13.71
CA ALA A 272 29.06 -30.72 12.41
C ALA A 272 27.90 -30.69 11.41
N ARG A 273 26.67 -31.01 11.85
CA ARG A 273 25.48 -30.85 10.99
C ARG A 273 25.19 -29.38 10.68
N LEU A 274 25.22 -28.50 11.69
CA LEU A 274 24.96 -27.07 11.52
C LEU A 274 25.98 -26.35 10.61
N ALA A 275 27.20 -26.87 10.48
CA ALA A 275 28.17 -26.41 9.49
C ALA A 275 27.79 -26.82 8.05
N ALA A 276 27.24 -28.02 7.85
CA ALA A 276 26.67 -28.43 6.56
C ALA A 276 25.39 -27.65 6.23
N ASP A 277 24.52 -27.43 7.23
CA ASP A 277 23.32 -26.60 7.14
C ASP A 277 23.67 -25.14 6.75
N PHE A 278 24.79 -24.60 7.27
CA PHE A 278 25.31 -23.28 6.90
C PHE A 278 25.84 -23.20 5.46
N GLU A 279 26.65 -24.17 5.04
CA GLU A 279 27.12 -24.25 3.65
C GLU A 279 25.96 -24.47 2.65
N GLN A 280 24.89 -25.13 3.09
CA GLN A 280 23.67 -25.22 2.30
C GLN A 280 22.93 -23.87 2.23
N ALA A 281 22.73 -23.19 3.38
CA ALA A 281 22.15 -21.85 3.42
C ALA A 281 22.91 -20.83 2.54
N LYS A 282 24.23 -20.98 2.41
CA LYS A 282 25.05 -20.18 1.49
C LYS A 282 24.68 -20.44 0.02
N ARG A 283 24.60 -21.71 -0.41
CA ARG A 283 24.17 -22.07 -1.79
C ARG A 283 22.75 -21.62 -2.08
N ASP A 284 21.85 -21.71 -1.10
CA ASP A 284 20.49 -21.21 -1.24
C ASP A 284 20.45 -19.68 -1.29
N GLY A 285 21.38 -18.98 -0.64
CA GLY A 285 21.63 -17.55 -0.84
C GLY A 285 22.06 -17.21 -2.28
N GLU A 286 23.11 -17.87 -2.78
CA GLU A 286 23.61 -17.71 -4.16
C GLU A 286 22.50 -18.02 -5.20
N ARG A 287 21.65 -19.03 -4.92
CA ARG A 287 20.48 -19.39 -5.73
C ARG A 287 19.36 -18.35 -5.65
N ALA A 288 19.10 -17.78 -4.48
CA ALA A 288 18.11 -16.71 -4.30
C ALA A 288 18.53 -15.45 -5.08
N GLU A 289 19.80 -15.06 -5.06
CA GLU A 289 20.31 -13.94 -5.88
C GLU A 289 20.10 -14.19 -7.38
N MET A 290 20.38 -15.41 -7.86
CA MET A 290 20.12 -15.81 -9.25
C MET A 290 18.63 -15.76 -9.62
N LEU A 291 17.74 -16.28 -8.76
CA LEU A 291 16.30 -16.24 -8.96
C LEU A 291 15.74 -14.82 -8.95
N ALA A 292 16.24 -13.96 -8.06
CA ALA A 292 15.87 -12.54 -8.00
C ALA A 292 16.33 -11.77 -9.26
N ALA A 293 17.52 -12.08 -9.80
CA ALA A 293 18.00 -11.51 -11.06
C ALA A 293 17.12 -11.91 -12.25
N SER A 294 16.75 -13.20 -12.35
CA SER A 294 15.83 -13.70 -13.38
C SER A 294 14.42 -13.11 -13.25
N LEU A 295 13.88 -13.00 -12.02
CA LEU A 295 12.60 -12.36 -11.74
C LEU A 295 12.60 -10.89 -12.21
N ALA A 296 13.66 -10.14 -11.87
CA ALA A 296 13.82 -8.75 -12.30
C ALA A 296 13.97 -8.61 -13.83
N ALA A 297 14.51 -9.61 -14.53
CA ALA A 297 14.56 -9.63 -15.99
C ALA A 297 13.18 -9.89 -16.60
N ALA A 298 12.44 -10.89 -16.10
CA ALA A 298 11.09 -11.21 -16.53
C ALA A 298 10.11 -10.04 -16.29
N GLU A 299 10.19 -9.37 -15.14
CA GLU A 299 9.36 -8.21 -14.83
C GLU A 299 9.65 -7.00 -15.74
N ARG A 300 10.92 -6.77 -16.13
CA ARG A 300 11.30 -5.73 -17.11
C ARG A 300 10.74 -6.00 -18.50
N GLU A 301 10.91 -7.22 -19.02
CA GLU A 301 10.42 -7.55 -20.37
C GLU A 301 8.88 -7.58 -20.39
N ARG A 302 8.23 -8.04 -19.32
CA ARG A 302 6.76 -7.95 -19.19
C ARG A 302 6.28 -6.50 -19.17
N ALA A 303 6.96 -5.59 -18.48
CA ALA A 303 6.63 -4.16 -18.48
C ALA A 303 6.85 -3.52 -19.86
N ARG A 304 7.91 -3.91 -20.58
CA ARG A 304 8.15 -3.50 -21.96
C ARG A 304 7.05 -3.96 -22.91
N LEU A 305 6.64 -5.23 -22.84
CA LEU A 305 5.53 -5.74 -23.63
C LEU A 305 4.20 -5.06 -23.28
N ALA A 306 3.92 -4.81 -22.00
CA ALA A 306 2.71 -4.08 -21.59
C ALA A 306 2.62 -2.68 -22.24
N ALA A 307 3.69 -1.90 -22.18
CA ALA A 307 3.75 -0.58 -22.82
C ALA A 307 3.64 -0.65 -24.36
N ALA A 308 4.13 -1.73 -24.98
CA ALA A 308 3.95 -1.97 -26.41
C ALA A 308 2.48 -2.31 -26.75
N LEU A 309 1.80 -3.13 -25.93
CA LEU A 309 0.37 -3.41 -26.08
C LEU A 309 -0.47 -2.13 -25.94
N GLU A 310 -0.19 -1.28 -24.96
CA GLU A 310 -0.87 0.01 -24.75
C GLU A 310 -0.67 0.95 -25.94
N THR A 311 0.56 1.07 -26.44
CA THR A 311 0.89 1.90 -27.61
C THR A 311 0.12 1.42 -28.85
N ALA A 312 0.17 0.12 -29.14
CA ALA A 312 -0.52 -0.46 -30.27
C ALA A 312 -2.06 -0.43 -30.13
N ALA A 313 -2.60 -0.44 -28.92
CA ALA A 313 -4.04 -0.22 -28.67
C ALA A 313 -4.47 1.21 -29.01
N ALA A 314 -3.64 2.22 -28.71
CA ALA A 314 -3.86 3.59 -29.17
C ALA A 314 -3.79 3.71 -30.70
N GLU A 315 -2.78 3.11 -31.35
CA GLU A 315 -2.70 3.08 -32.81
C GLU A 315 -3.89 2.34 -33.46
N ARG A 316 -4.36 1.24 -32.85
CA ARG A 316 -5.56 0.50 -33.27
C ARG A 316 -6.80 1.41 -33.24
N ALA A 317 -6.96 2.21 -32.20
CA ALA A 317 -8.08 3.14 -32.08
C ALA A 317 -8.02 4.27 -33.13
N GLU A 318 -6.82 4.73 -33.50
CA GLU A 318 -6.65 5.68 -34.60
C GLU A 318 -6.96 5.03 -35.97
N ARG A 319 -6.40 3.85 -36.25
CA ARG A 319 -6.66 3.09 -37.49
C ARG A 319 -8.14 2.75 -37.66
N ALA A 320 -8.85 2.40 -36.59
CA ALA A 320 -10.28 2.15 -36.63
C ALA A 320 -11.11 3.41 -37.00
N ARG A 321 -10.67 4.61 -36.60
CA ARG A 321 -11.29 5.88 -37.06
C ARG A 321 -11.02 6.13 -38.54
N ALA A 322 -9.81 5.80 -39.03
CA ALA A 322 -9.46 5.91 -40.44
C ALA A 322 -10.24 4.91 -41.32
N GLU A 323 -10.40 3.66 -40.88
CA GLU A 323 -11.27 2.66 -41.53
C GLU A 323 -12.73 3.16 -41.61
N ALA A 324 -13.29 3.66 -40.51
CA ALA A 324 -14.64 4.22 -40.48
C ALA A 324 -14.79 5.47 -41.38
N ALA A 325 -13.75 6.30 -41.49
CA ALA A 325 -13.74 7.46 -42.38
C ALA A 325 -13.70 7.04 -43.87
N LEU A 326 -12.90 6.02 -44.22
CA LEU A 326 -12.88 5.43 -45.57
C LEU A 326 -14.23 4.78 -45.93
N GLU A 327 -14.85 4.06 -44.99
CA GLU A 327 -16.17 3.46 -45.19
C GLU A 327 -17.26 4.53 -45.36
N ALA A 328 -17.24 5.60 -44.55
CA ALA A 328 -18.15 6.74 -44.70
C ALA A 328 -17.95 7.48 -46.03
N ALA A 329 -16.70 7.70 -46.46
CA ALA A 329 -16.36 8.31 -47.74
C ALA A 329 -16.84 7.45 -48.92
N ARG A 330 -16.58 6.13 -48.88
CA ARG A 330 -17.07 5.16 -49.87
C ARG A 330 -18.59 5.20 -49.96
N ALA A 331 -19.30 5.17 -48.82
CA ALA A 331 -20.76 5.23 -48.80
C ALA A 331 -21.29 6.58 -49.33
N ALA A 332 -20.55 7.68 -49.17
CA ALA A 332 -20.88 8.97 -49.79
C ALA A 332 -20.69 8.94 -51.31
N ALA A 333 -19.58 8.36 -51.79
CA ALA A 333 -19.30 8.20 -53.22
C ALA A 333 -20.32 7.25 -53.90
N GLU A 334 -20.72 6.16 -53.24
CA GLU A 334 -21.77 5.25 -53.74
C GLU A 334 -23.14 5.95 -53.85
N ARG A 335 -23.50 6.82 -52.88
CA ARG A 335 -24.70 7.67 -52.97
C ARG A 335 -24.59 8.72 -54.10
N ALA A 336 -23.42 9.32 -54.27
CA ALA A 336 -23.19 10.29 -55.34
C ALA A 336 -23.26 9.64 -56.73
N ALA A 337 -22.71 8.43 -56.91
CA ALA A 337 -22.81 7.65 -58.14
C ALA A 337 -24.27 7.28 -58.46
N ALA A 338 -25.07 6.92 -57.45
CA ALA A 338 -26.51 6.68 -57.62
C ALA A 338 -27.26 7.96 -58.05
N SER A 339 -26.93 9.12 -57.48
CA SER A 339 -27.45 10.42 -57.93
C SER A 339 -27.07 10.71 -59.39
N ALA A 340 -25.79 10.59 -59.75
CA ALA A 340 -25.32 10.79 -61.12
C ALA A 340 -25.94 9.82 -62.12
N THR A 341 -26.27 8.58 -61.71
CA THR A 341 -27.00 7.61 -62.53
C THR A 341 -28.45 8.07 -62.79
N ALA A 342 -29.13 8.61 -61.77
CA ALA A 342 -30.47 9.15 -61.91
C ALA A 342 -30.50 10.45 -62.76
N GLU A 343 -29.51 11.32 -62.58
CA GLU A 343 -29.29 12.51 -63.42
C GLU A 343 -29.05 12.15 -64.88
N LEU A 344 -28.16 11.19 -65.17
CA LEU A 344 -27.88 10.70 -66.52
C LEU A 344 -29.12 10.09 -67.17
N ALA A 345 -29.90 9.30 -66.43
CA ALA A 345 -31.17 8.76 -66.91
C ALA A 345 -32.21 9.88 -67.17
N GLY A 346 -32.18 10.96 -66.39
CA GLY A 346 -32.96 12.18 -66.64
C GLY A 346 -32.54 12.90 -67.91
N ALA A 347 -31.24 13.16 -68.07
CA ALA A 347 -30.65 13.80 -69.24
C ALA A 347 -30.97 13.04 -70.53
N ARG A 348 -30.86 11.70 -70.51
CA ARG A 348 -31.25 10.83 -71.63
C ARG A 348 -32.71 10.95 -72.02
N ARG A 349 -33.64 10.96 -71.04
CA ARG A 349 -35.07 11.15 -71.31
C ARG A 349 -35.36 12.54 -71.88
N ALA A 350 -34.69 13.58 -71.37
CA ALA A 350 -34.83 14.93 -71.89
C ALA A 350 -34.24 15.08 -73.30
N ALA A 351 -33.07 14.51 -73.57
CA ALA A 351 -32.45 14.50 -74.90
C ALA A 351 -33.33 13.77 -75.92
N ALA A 352 -33.82 12.57 -75.60
CA ALA A 352 -34.73 11.82 -76.48
C ALA A 352 -36.07 12.53 -76.72
N ALA A 353 -36.63 13.19 -75.70
CA ALA A 353 -37.84 14.00 -75.85
C ALA A 353 -37.59 15.23 -76.74
N ASN A 354 -36.47 15.93 -76.54
CA ASN A 354 -36.07 17.06 -77.37
C ASN A 354 -35.80 16.64 -78.82
N GLU A 355 -35.11 15.51 -79.05
CA GLU A 355 -34.87 14.97 -80.40
C GLU A 355 -36.17 14.55 -81.09
N ALA A 356 -37.12 13.94 -80.38
CA ALA A 356 -38.44 13.63 -80.93
C ALA A 356 -39.26 14.89 -81.26
N THR A 357 -39.28 15.88 -80.37
CA THR A 357 -39.94 17.18 -80.63
C THR A 357 -39.28 17.94 -81.77
N ALA A 358 -37.95 17.93 -81.85
CA ALA A 358 -37.22 18.60 -82.92
C ALA A 358 -37.42 17.89 -84.27
N ALA A 359 -37.40 16.55 -84.32
CA ALA A 359 -37.72 15.82 -85.54
C ALA A 359 -39.13 16.12 -86.05
N ALA A 360 -40.13 16.22 -85.16
CA ALA A 360 -41.48 16.62 -85.52
C ALA A 360 -41.54 18.07 -86.05
N ARG A 361 -40.94 19.03 -85.35
CA ARG A 361 -40.90 20.44 -85.78
C ARG A 361 -40.15 20.66 -87.10
N THR A 362 -39.00 20.01 -87.28
CA THR A 362 -38.24 20.08 -88.53
C THR A 362 -39.03 19.46 -89.68
N ALA A 363 -39.84 18.41 -89.47
CA ALA A 363 -40.73 17.87 -90.49
C ALA A 363 -41.90 18.84 -90.81
N GLU A 364 -42.51 19.46 -89.80
CA GLU A 364 -43.54 20.50 -90.00
C GLU A 364 -43.00 21.70 -90.80
N TRP A 365 -41.81 22.20 -90.43
CA TRP A 365 -41.19 23.37 -91.08
C TRP A 365 -40.57 23.05 -92.43
N ALA A 366 -40.01 21.86 -92.66
CA ALA A 366 -39.58 21.46 -94.01
C ALA A 366 -40.78 21.44 -94.98
N ALA A 367 -41.92 20.92 -94.52
CA ALA A 367 -43.15 20.95 -95.31
C ALA A 367 -43.73 22.37 -95.49
N GLU A 368 -43.55 23.28 -94.52
CA GLU A 368 -43.95 24.69 -94.66
C GLU A 368 -43.01 25.48 -95.57
N VAL A 369 -41.69 25.30 -95.45
CA VAL A 369 -40.69 25.93 -96.33
C VAL A 369 -40.90 25.49 -97.78
N GLU A 370 -41.22 24.22 -98.03
CA GLU A 370 -41.55 23.75 -99.39
C GLU A 370 -42.87 24.35 -99.90
N ARG A 371 -43.90 24.49 -99.06
CA ARG A 371 -45.15 25.22 -99.43
C ARG A 371 -44.89 26.70 -99.73
N LEU A 372 -44.11 27.38 -98.91
CA LEU A 372 -43.73 28.79 -99.09
C LEU A 372 -42.85 28.97 -100.33
N ARG A 373 -41.96 28.01 -100.61
CA ARG A 373 -41.13 27.96 -101.81
C ARG A 373 -41.97 27.82 -103.07
N ILE A 374 -42.87 26.83 -103.14
CA ILE A 374 -43.76 26.63 -104.29
C ILE A 374 -44.58 27.90 -104.54
N ARG A 375 -45.15 28.51 -103.48
CA ARG A 375 -45.87 29.79 -103.60
C ARG A 375 -44.98 30.96 -104.03
N ALA A 376 -43.70 30.98 -103.65
CA ALA A 376 -42.76 32.01 -104.09
C ALA A 376 -42.41 31.83 -105.56
N GLU A 377 -42.16 30.60 -106.02
CA GLU A 377 -41.93 30.29 -107.45
C GLU A 377 -43.19 30.59 -108.29
N GLU A 378 -44.39 30.30 -107.79
CA GLU A 378 -45.67 30.69 -108.41
C GLU A 378 -45.84 32.22 -108.48
N ALA A 379 -45.50 32.95 -107.41
CA ALA A 379 -45.58 34.41 -107.34
C ALA A 379 -44.51 35.11 -108.19
N GLU A 380 -43.30 34.57 -108.28
CA GLU A 380 -42.23 35.04 -109.18
C GLU A 380 -42.63 34.83 -110.64
N GLN A 381 -43.20 33.68 -110.99
CA GLN A 381 -43.76 33.45 -112.32
C GLN A 381 -44.95 34.38 -112.61
N ALA A 382 -45.82 34.65 -111.64
CA ALA A 382 -46.91 35.60 -111.79
C ALA A 382 -46.38 37.03 -112.02
N ALA A 383 -45.47 37.51 -111.18
CA ALA A 383 -44.82 38.80 -111.34
C ALA A 383 -44.07 38.92 -112.68
N THR A 384 -43.46 37.83 -113.16
CA THR A 384 -42.79 37.79 -114.47
C THR A 384 -43.79 37.90 -115.61
N ARG A 385 -44.94 37.20 -115.54
CA ARG A 385 -46.05 37.34 -116.50
C ARG A 385 -46.63 38.75 -116.48
N SER A 386 -46.97 39.29 -115.31
CA SER A 386 -47.51 40.64 -115.17
C SER A 386 -46.54 41.71 -115.67
N ARG A 387 -45.22 41.56 -115.46
CA ARG A 387 -44.20 42.47 -116.02
C ARG A 387 -44.04 42.35 -117.53
N ALA A 388 -44.14 41.16 -118.11
CA ALA A 388 -44.14 40.98 -119.56
C ALA A 388 -45.39 41.60 -120.21
N GLN A 389 -46.57 41.34 -119.63
CA GLN A 389 -47.83 41.95 -120.07
C GLN A 389 -47.83 43.46 -119.89
N LEU A 390 -47.31 43.98 -118.77
CA LEU A 390 -47.10 45.41 -118.55
C LEU A 390 -46.24 45.99 -119.67
N HIS A 391 -45.12 45.35 -120.02
CA HIS A 391 -44.24 45.85 -121.07
C HIS A 391 -44.87 45.81 -122.48
N GLU A 392 -45.67 44.78 -122.79
CA GLU A 392 -46.47 44.73 -124.02
C GLU A 392 -47.53 45.85 -124.06
N GLN A 393 -48.18 46.14 -122.93
CA GLN A 393 -49.16 47.25 -122.83
C GLN A 393 -48.50 48.63 -122.80
N GLU A 394 -47.30 48.79 -122.21
CA GLU A 394 -46.48 50.01 -122.29
C GLU A 394 -46.11 50.33 -123.75
N GLN A 395 -45.71 49.31 -124.52
CA GLN A 395 -45.43 49.47 -125.95
C GLN A 395 -46.70 49.86 -126.72
N ALA A 396 -47.81 49.15 -126.51
CA ALA A 396 -49.09 49.48 -127.16
C ALA A 396 -49.62 50.87 -126.77
N ASP A 397 -49.47 51.31 -125.51
CA ASP A 397 -49.85 52.64 -125.05
C ASP A 397 -48.95 53.73 -125.65
N ALA A 398 -47.64 53.46 -125.80
CA ALA A 398 -46.71 54.35 -126.47
C ALA A 398 -46.96 54.46 -127.98
N GLU A 399 -47.36 53.37 -128.64
CA GLU A 399 -47.81 53.33 -130.03
C GLU A 399 -49.12 54.10 -130.20
N LEU A 400 -50.16 53.82 -129.39
CA LEU A 400 -51.43 54.57 -129.39
C LEU A 400 -51.22 56.06 -129.09
N ALA A 401 -50.32 56.42 -128.16
CA ALA A 401 -49.95 57.80 -127.92
C ALA A 401 -49.18 58.41 -129.12
N GLY A 402 -48.43 57.62 -129.88
CA GLY A 402 -47.82 57.99 -131.15
C GLY A 402 -48.86 58.26 -132.24
N GLU A 403 -49.79 57.33 -132.45
CA GLU A 403 -50.89 57.46 -133.40
C GLU A 403 -51.82 58.63 -133.04
N LEU A 404 -52.18 58.80 -131.77
CA LEU A 404 -52.98 59.93 -131.29
C LEU A 404 -52.29 61.28 -131.54
N ARG A 405 -50.97 61.37 -131.35
CA ARG A 405 -50.18 62.56 -131.73
C ARG A 405 -50.20 62.80 -133.24
N ALA A 406 -50.03 61.75 -134.05
CA ALA A 406 -50.06 61.84 -135.51
C ALA A 406 -51.45 62.22 -136.05
N ALA A 407 -52.52 61.63 -135.48
CA ALA A 407 -53.91 61.90 -135.80
C ALA A 407 -54.32 63.31 -135.37
N THR A 408 -53.95 63.76 -134.17
CA THR A 408 -54.18 65.16 -133.73
C THR A 408 -53.45 66.14 -134.65
N ALA A 409 -52.24 65.81 -135.13
CA ALA A 409 -51.53 66.63 -136.12
C ALA A 409 -52.16 66.56 -137.53
N ARG A 410 -52.84 65.45 -137.91
CA ARG A 410 -53.66 65.37 -139.14
C ARG A 410 -54.91 66.23 -139.02
N GLU A 411 -55.65 66.08 -137.92
CA GLU A 411 -56.84 66.85 -137.54
C GLU A 411 -56.54 68.37 -137.56
N GLN A 412 -55.41 68.80 -137.00
CA GLN A 412 -54.95 70.19 -137.04
C GLN A 412 -54.72 70.68 -138.47
N ARG A 413 -53.94 69.96 -139.29
CA ARG A 413 -53.70 70.35 -140.70
C ARG A 413 -54.98 70.37 -141.53
N LEU A 414 -55.88 69.40 -141.36
CA LEU A 414 -57.16 69.37 -142.08
C LEU A 414 -58.07 70.53 -141.66
N ARG A 415 -58.03 70.97 -140.39
CA ARG A 415 -58.71 72.20 -139.96
C ARG A 415 -58.08 73.45 -140.57
N GLU A 416 -56.76 73.57 -140.59
CA GLU A 416 -56.04 74.68 -141.26
C GLU A 416 -56.35 74.71 -142.77
N GLU A 417 -56.42 73.55 -143.42
CA GLU A 417 -56.78 73.41 -144.83
C GLU A 417 -58.25 73.78 -145.08
N LEU A 418 -59.19 73.33 -144.24
CA LEU A 418 -60.61 73.71 -144.26
C LEU A 418 -60.84 75.21 -144.03
N GLU A 419 -60.14 75.82 -143.07
CA GLU A 419 -60.14 77.27 -142.86
C GLU A 419 -59.62 77.99 -144.12
N SER A 420 -58.54 77.49 -144.72
CA SER A 420 -58.00 78.06 -145.96
C SER A 420 -58.91 77.86 -147.19
N ALA A 421 -59.71 76.79 -147.23
CA ALA A 421 -60.66 76.50 -148.31
C ALA A 421 -61.93 77.36 -148.19
N SER A 422 -62.53 77.41 -146.99
CA SER A 422 -63.66 78.28 -146.68
C SER A 422 -63.30 79.77 -146.71
N ALA A 423 -62.03 80.15 -146.52
CA ALA A 423 -61.54 81.50 -146.80
C ALA A 423 -61.46 81.80 -148.31
N ARG A 424 -61.14 80.80 -149.15
CA ARG A 424 -61.08 80.93 -150.61
C ARG A 424 -62.47 80.97 -151.27
N GLU A 425 -63.47 80.27 -150.73
CA GLU A 425 -64.87 80.37 -151.20
C GLU A 425 -65.38 81.83 -151.18
N ARG A 426 -64.98 82.60 -150.17
CA ARG A 426 -65.45 83.97 -149.91
C ARG A 426 -64.98 85.04 -150.91
N LEU A 427 -64.22 84.70 -151.96
CA LEU A 427 -63.46 85.67 -152.76
C LEU A 427 -63.79 85.76 -154.27
N HIS A 428 -64.44 84.77 -154.90
CA HIS A 428 -64.53 84.69 -156.38
C HIS A 428 -65.95 84.39 -156.93
N GLY A 429 -66.12 84.58 -158.26
CA GLY A 429 -67.41 84.57 -158.96
C GLY A 429 -67.93 83.20 -159.41
N GLU A 430 -69.16 83.18 -159.91
CA GLU A 430 -70.11 82.05 -159.84
C GLU A 430 -69.59 80.66 -160.25
N GLU A 431 -68.91 80.51 -161.41
CA GLU A 431 -68.40 79.18 -161.83
C GLU A 431 -67.28 78.65 -160.92
N ALA A 432 -66.45 79.54 -160.34
CA ALA A 432 -65.39 79.14 -159.41
C ALA A 432 -65.92 78.78 -158.00
N VAL A 433 -67.12 79.26 -157.64
CA VAL A 433 -67.73 79.00 -156.33
C VAL A 433 -68.14 77.54 -156.18
N HIS A 434 -68.65 76.89 -157.24
CA HIS A 434 -69.09 75.49 -157.15
C HIS A 434 -67.90 74.56 -156.87
N GLU A 435 -66.80 74.71 -157.59
CA GLU A 435 -65.59 73.90 -157.38
C GLU A 435 -64.93 74.17 -156.02
N ALA A 436 -65.00 75.41 -155.53
CA ALA A 436 -64.54 75.76 -154.18
C ALA A 436 -65.41 75.10 -153.09
N ARG A 437 -66.74 75.05 -153.27
CA ARG A 437 -67.69 74.45 -152.31
C ARG A 437 -67.54 72.94 -152.17
N GLU A 438 -67.41 72.21 -153.28
CA GLU A 438 -67.22 70.76 -153.20
C GLU A 438 -65.89 70.42 -152.50
N ARG A 439 -64.81 71.18 -152.77
CA ARG A 439 -63.55 71.03 -152.02
C ARG A 439 -63.68 71.39 -150.54
N ALA A 440 -64.46 72.43 -150.19
CA ALA A 440 -64.70 72.81 -148.80
C ALA A 440 -65.53 71.74 -148.05
N ARG A 441 -66.53 71.14 -148.69
CA ARG A 441 -67.30 70.01 -148.15
C ARG A 441 -66.44 68.77 -147.92
N VAL A 442 -65.61 68.40 -148.90
CA VAL A 442 -64.67 67.26 -148.75
C VAL A 442 -63.73 67.51 -147.57
N ALA A 443 -63.17 68.72 -147.45
CA ALA A 443 -62.33 69.08 -146.30
C ALA A 443 -63.10 69.11 -144.96
N GLU A 444 -64.40 69.44 -144.95
CA GLU A 444 -65.27 69.39 -143.76
C GLU A 444 -65.55 67.95 -143.32
N GLU A 445 -65.87 67.08 -144.28
CA GLU A 445 -66.07 65.64 -144.05
C GLU A 445 -64.77 64.95 -143.61
N GLU A 446 -63.63 65.30 -144.21
CA GLU A 446 -62.29 64.82 -143.81
C GLU A 446 -61.88 65.34 -142.42
N ALA A 447 -62.12 66.61 -142.10
CA ALA A 447 -61.84 67.16 -140.77
C ALA A 447 -62.77 66.58 -139.68
N ALA A 448 -64.03 66.31 -140.00
CA ALA A 448 -64.96 65.62 -139.10
C ALA A 448 -64.54 64.17 -138.86
N ALA A 449 -64.14 63.45 -139.93
CA ALA A 449 -63.59 62.09 -139.82
C ALA A 449 -62.31 62.05 -138.98
N ALA A 450 -61.39 63.00 -139.17
CA ALA A 450 -60.17 63.14 -138.36
C ALA A 450 -60.47 63.49 -136.89
N THR A 451 -61.48 64.32 -136.62
CA THR A 451 -61.94 64.61 -135.26
C THR A 451 -62.45 63.33 -134.58
N ALA A 452 -63.23 62.51 -135.30
CA ALA A 452 -63.74 61.23 -134.80
C ALA A 452 -62.64 60.15 -134.67
N GLU A 453 -61.62 60.16 -135.52
CA GLU A 453 -60.38 59.35 -135.34
C GLU A 453 -59.66 59.73 -134.05
N VAL A 454 -59.47 61.02 -133.81
CA VAL A 454 -58.78 61.54 -132.62
C VAL A 454 -59.51 61.22 -131.32
N GLU A 455 -60.83 61.38 -131.23
CA GLU A 455 -61.57 61.00 -130.01
C GLU A 455 -61.54 59.48 -129.74
N ARG A 456 -61.68 58.64 -130.78
CA ARG A 456 -61.53 57.17 -130.62
C ARG A 456 -60.13 56.80 -130.14
N LEU A 457 -59.09 57.48 -130.60
CA LEU A 457 -57.72 57.29 -130.12
C LEU A 457 -57.49 57.84 -128.70
N ARG A 458 -58.20 58.89 -128.28
CA ARG A 458 -58.20 59.39 -126.88
C ARG A 458 -58.84 58.37 -125.93
N GLU A 459 -59.99 57.81 -126.29
CA GLU A 459 -60.65 56.75 -125.52
C GLU A 459 -59.80 55.48 -125.45
N ALA A 460 -59.19 55.06 -126.58
CA ALA A 460 -58.28 53.92 -126.62
C ALA A 460 -57.03 54.11 -125.75
N HIS A 461 -56.35 55.25 -125.84
CA HIS A 461 -55.19 55.57 -124.99
C HIS A 461 -55.56 55.68 -123.51
N ALA A 462 -56.71 56.29 -123.17
CA ALA A 462 -57.18 56.34 -121.79
C ALA A 462 -57.49 54.94 -121.21
N SER A 463 -58.05 54.04 -122.04
CA SER A 463 -58.31 52.65 -121.68
C SER A 463 -57.00 51.85 -121.51
N ALA A 464 -56.07 51.95 -122.45
CA ALA A 464 -54.76 51.31 -122.40
C ALA A 464 -53.98 51.73 -121.14
N ARG A 465 -53.88 53.04 -120.88
CA ARG A 465 -53.24 53.58 -119.67
C ARG A 465 -53.89 53.11 -118.36
N ALA A 466 -55.20 52.91 -118.33
CA ALA A 466 -55.89 52.34 -117.17
C ALA A 466 -55.54 50.86 -116.94
N ILE A 467 -55.31 50.10 -118.01
CA ILE A 467 -54.81 48.71 -117.96
C ILE A 467 -53.35 48.69 -117.48
N THR A 468 -52.49 49.57 -118.00
CA THR A 468 -51.08 49.72 -117.56
C THR A 468 -51.01 49.98 -116.05
N LEU A 469 -51.75 50.95 -115.52
CA LEU A 469 -51.81 51.25 -114.09
C LEU A 469 -52.30 50.05 -113.25
N ALA A 470 -53.25 49.25 -113.75
CA ALA A 470 -53.72 48.06 -113.05
C ALA A 470 -52.64 46.94 -112.99
N LEU A 471 -51.84 46.80 -114.06
CA LEU A 471 -50.73 45.85 -114.14
C LEU A 471 -49.52 46.28 -113.30
N GLU A 472 -49.23 47.58 -113.20
CA GLU A 472 -48.25 48.13 -112.25
C GLU A 472 -48.63 47.76 -110.80
N ASP A 473 -49.90 47.98 -110.44
CA ASP A 473 -50.43 47.71 -109.10
C ASP A 473 -50.43 46.20 -108.79
N GLU A 474 -50.73 45.34 -109.76
CA GLU A 474 -50.61 43.89 -109.64
C GLU A 474 -49.15 43.42 -109.49
N ALA A 475 -48.22 43.94 -110.30
CA ALA A 475 -46.80 43.63 -110.19
C ALA A 475 -46.19 44.09 -108.85
N GLY A 476 -46.68 45.23 -108.32
CA GLY A 476 -46.35 45.71 -106.97
C GLY A 476 -46.82 44.75 -105.88
N ARG A 477 -48.10 44.34 -105.91
CA ARG A 477 -48.68 43.36 -104.97
C ARG A 477 -47.95 42.01 -105.03
N ALA A 478 -47.61 41.52 -106.22
CA ALA A 478 -46.87 40.27 -106.39
C ALA A 478 -45.44 40.37 -105.82
N THR A 479 -44.75 41.48 -106.04
CA THR A 479 -43.42 41.75 -105.46
C THR A 479 -43.49 41.77 -103.92
N ALA A 480 -44.52 42.41 -103.35
CA ALA A 480 -44.75 42.46 -101.90
C ALA A 480 -45.24 41.11 -101.30
N GLU A 481 -45.72 40.15 -102.09
CA GLU A 481 -45.95 38.76 -101.66
C GLU A 481 -44.64 37.99 -101.59
N ILE A 482 -43.78 38.10 -102.61
CA ILE A 482 -42.46 37.45 -102.65
C ILE A 482 -41.62 37.86 -101.44
N GLU A 483 -41.55 39.16 -101.10
CA GLU A 483 -40.80 39.64 -99.93
C GLU A 483 -41.33 39.05 -98.61
N ARG A 484 -42.65 38.90 -98.46
CA ARG A 484 -43.28 38.29 -97.27
C ARG A 484 -43.01 36.79 -97.18
N LEU A 485 -43.04 36.07 -98.30
CA LEU A 485 -42.70 34.63 -98.35
C LEU A 485 -41.22 34.39 -98.04
N VAL A 486 -40.32 35.21 -98.58
CA VAL A 486 -38.87 35.16 -98.28
C VAL A 486 -38.58 35.49 -96.81
N ALA A 487 -39.28 36.47 -96.23
CA ALA A 487 -39.17 36.78 -94.80
C ALA A 487 -39.66 35.61 -93.91
N ALA A 488 -40.76 34.95 -94.28
CA ALA A 488 -41.27 33.77 -93.58
C ALA A 488 -40.28 32.58 -93.65
N GLY A 489 -39.69 32.32 -94.82
CA GLY A 489 -38.67 31.29 -94.99
C GLY A 489 -37.41 31.52 -94.13
N ARG A 490 -36.95 32.78 -94.02
CA ARG A 490 -35.84 33.15 -93.12
C ARG A 490 -36.20 32.94 -91.65
N ALA A 491 -37.43 33.24 -91.25
CA ALA A 491 -37.91 33.02 -89.88
C ALA A 491 -37.97 31.52 -89.52
N ALA A 492 -38.42 30.66 -90.45
CA ALA A 492 -38.40 29.21 -90.27
C ALA A 492 -36.97 28.65 -90.12
N SER A 493 -36.03 29.11 -90.95
CA SER A 493 -34.61 28.73 -90.83
C SER A 493 -34.02 29.11 -89.47
N ALA A 494 -34.28 30.33 -88.99
CA ALA A 494 -33.77 30.79 -87.70
C ALA A 494 -34.36 30.03 -86.49
N GLU A 495 -35.52 29.40 -86.63
CA GLU A 495 -36.10 28.52 -85.60
C GLU A 495 -35.51 27.10 -85.68
N GLN A 496 -35.18 26.61 -86.88
CA GLN A 496 -34.41 25.36 -87.05
C GLN A 496 -33.03 25.47 -86.37
N ASP A 497 -32.31 26.59 -86.57
CA ASP A 497 -31.01 26.85 -85.92
C ASP A 497 -31.11 26.79 -84.38
N ARG A 498 -32.19 27.35 -83.81
CA ARG A 498 -32.47 27.31 -82.35
C ARG A 498 -32.68 25.89 -81.85
N LEU A 499 -33.38 25.04 -82.62
CA LEU A 499 -33.55 23.64 -82.25
C LEU A 499 -32.23 22.88 -82.30
N GLU A 500 -31.39 23.08 -83.33
CA GLU A 500 -30.09 22.41 -83.41
C GLU A 500 -29.18 22.78 -82.22
N ILE A 501 -29.16 24.06 -81.83
CA ILE A 501 -28.47 24.53 -80.61
C ILE A 501 -29.04 23.81 -79.35
N ALA A 502 -30.36 23.73 -79.20
CA ALA A 502 -30.99 23.07 -78.05
C ALA A 502 -30.71 21.55 -77.99
N LEU A 503 -30.61 20.87 -79.14
CA LEU A 503 -30.16 19.48 -79.22
C LEU A 503 -28.67 19.35 -78.85
N GLY A 504 -27.83 20.27 -79.32
CA GLY A 504 -26.41 20.35 -78.95
C GLY A 504 -26.20 20.47 -77.45
N GLU A 505 -26.94 21.37 -76.78
CA GLU A 505 -26.92 21.48 -75.32
C GLU A 505 -27.42 20.21 -74.63
N GLY A 506 -28.46 19.56 -75.15
CA GLY A 506 -28.98 18.30 -74.61
C GLY A 506 -27.94 17.18 -74.61
N ARG A 507 -27.25 17.00 -75.73
CA ARG A 507 -26.15 16.03 -75.89
C ARG A 507 -24.94 16.39 -75.00
N ALA A 508 -24.59 17.67 -74.88
CA ALA A 508 -23.55 18.14 -73.97
C ALA A 508 -23.86 17.82 -72.49
N ARG A 509 -25.12 17.99 -72.07
CA ARG A 509 -25.59 17.61 -70.72
C ARG A 509 -25.49 16.10 -70.47
N GLU A 510 -25.82 15.26 -71.44
CA GLU A 510 -25.65 13.80 -71.30
C GLU A 510 -24.17 13.40 -71.19
N LEU A 511 -23.31 13.97 -72.05
CA LEU A 511 -21.87 13.70 -72.02
C LEU A 511 -21.24 14.10 -70.67
N ALA A 512 -21.61 15.26 -70.13
CA ALA A 512 -21.15 15.71 -68.81
C ALA A 512 -21.62 14.79 -67.68
N ALA A 513 -22.89 14.36 -67.69
CA ALA A 513 -23.42 13.41 -66.70
C ALA A 513 -22.75 12.02 -66.81
N THR A 514 -22.44 11.58 -68.03
CA THR A 514 -21.72 10.32 -68.30
C THR A 514 -20.29 10.36 -67.75
N ALA A 515 -19.56 11.46 -68.01
CA ALA A 515 -18.21 11.66 -67.47
C ALA A 515 -18.21 11.66 -65.94
N ARG A 516 -19.11 12.44 -65.31
CA ARG A 516 -19.28 12.53 -63.85
C ARG A 516 -19.56 11.16 -63.21
N LEU A 517 -20.40 10.33 -63.85
CA LEU A 517 -20.67 8.97 -63.37
C LEU A 517 -19.43 8.08 -63.48
N GLY A 518 -18.65 8.19 -64.55
CA GLY A 518 -17.37 7.49 -64.71
C GLY A 518 -16.34 7.86 -63.65
N ASP A 519 -16.23 9.14 -63.29
CA ASP A 519 -15.34 9.61 -62.21
C ASP A 519 -15.76 9.06 -60.85
N LEU A 520 -17.05 9.15 -60.52
CA LEU A 520 -17.60 8.65 -59.26
C LEU A 520 -17.49 7.12 -59.15
N THR A 521 -17.57 6.38 -60.26
CA THR A 521 -17.40 4.92 -60.27
C THR A 521 -15.96 4.54 -59.93
N ARG A 522 -14.97 5.19 -60.58
CA ARG A 522 -13.55 5.00 -60.29
C ARG A 522 -13.18 5.37 -58.83
N GLU A 523 -13.80 6.42 -58.29
CA GLU A 523 -13.60 6.81 -56.89
C GLU A 523 -14.19 5.78 -55.90
N VAL A 524 -15.36 5.22 -56.19
CA VAL A 524 -15.94 4.12 -55.40
C VAL A 524 -15.04 2.88 -55.43
N GLU A 525 -14.45 2.54 -56.57
CA GLU A 525 -13.50 1.42 -56.71
C GLU A 525 -12.21 1.67 -55.93
N ARG A 526 -11.62 2.88 -56.06
CA ARG A 526 -10.43 3.29 -55.29
C ARG A 526 -10.64 3.17 -53.78
N LEU A 527 -11.76 3.69 -53.28
CA LEU A 527 -12.11 3.64 -51.85
C LEU A 527 -12.43 2.22 -51.37
N ARG A 528 -12.98 1.35 -52.22
CA ARG A 528 -13.16 -0.09 -51.92
C ARG A 528 -11.82 -0.80 -51.74
N GLU A 529 -10.86 -0.57 -52.63
CA GLU A 529 -9.52 -1.13 -52.49
C GLU A 529 -8.79 -0.59 -51.26
N GLU A 530 -8.87 0.72 -50.99
CA GLU A 530 -8.23 1.33 -49.82
C GLU A 530 -8.76 0.76 -48.50
N LEU A 531 -10.09 0.58 -48.38
CA LEU A 531 -10.71 -0.10 -47.24
C LEU A 531 -10.34 -1.60 -47.17
N GLY A 532 -10.21 -2.27 -48.32
CA GLY A 532 -9.73 -3.66 -48.41
C GLY A 532 -8.29 -3.80 -47.88
N ARG A 533 -7.39 -2.92 -48.34
CA ARG A 533 -5.99 -2.87 -47.91
C ARG A 533 -5.87 -2.52 -46.42
N ALA A 534 -6.65 -1.56 -45.92
CA ALA A 534 -6.68 -1.20 -44.50
C ALA A 534 -7.14 -2.37 -43.62
N THR A 535 -8.29 -2.99 -43.93
CA THR A 535 -8.81 -4.11 -43.13
C THR A 535 -7.95 -5.37 -43.23
N GLY A 536 -7.21 -5.57 -44.33
CA GLY A 536 -6.16 -6.61 -44.42
C GLY A 536 -5.02 -6.32 -43.43
N ALA A 537 -4.42 -5.14 -43.54
CA ALA A 537 -3.31 -4.68 -42.70
C ALA A 537 -3.68 -4.59 -41.19
N ARG A 538 -4.97 -4.48 -40.86
CA ARG A 538 -5.50 -4.63 -39.50
C ARG A 538 -5.53 -6.09 -39.03
N ARG A 539 -5.99 -7.05 -39.84
CA ARG A 539 -6.04 -8.48 -39.46
C ARG A 539 -4.65 -9.04 -39.14
N GLU A 540 -3.65 -8.67 -39.93
CA GLU A 540 -2.25 -9.04 -39.71
C GLU A 540 -1.76 -8.56 -38.33
N ARG A 541 -1.90 -7.26 -38.07
CA ARG A 541 -1.55 -6.65 -36.77
C ARG A 541 -2.36 -7.25 -35.62
N ASP A 542 -3.64 -7.54 -35.81
CA ASP A 542 -4.47 -8.18 -34.77
C ASP A 542 -3.91 -9.56 -34.35
N ALA A 543 -3.29 -10.30 -35.28
CA ALA A 543 -2.59 -11.56 -34.98
C ALA A 543 -1.22 -11.36 -34.32
N ASP A 544 -0.44 -10.35 -34.74
CA ASP A 544 0.80 -9.95 -34.05
C ASP A 544 0.51 -9.54 -32.60
N MET A 545 -0.54 -8.73 -32.39
CA MET A 545 -0.96 -8.28 -31.06
C MET A 545 -1.44 -9.43 -30.17
N ALA A 546 -2.17 -10.41 -30.72
CA ALA A 546 -2.52 -11.63 -29.99
C ALA A 546 -1.29 -12.44 -29.59
N THR A 547 -0.28 -12.51 -30.45
CA THR A 547 1.00 -13.18 -30.18
C THR A 547 1.78 -12.49 -29.06
N LEU A 548 1.82 -11.15 -29.06
CA LEU A 548 2.44 -10.35 -27.99
C LEU A 548 1.70 -10.49 -26.66
N ALA A 549 0.36 -10.54 -26.68
CA ALA A 549 -0.46 -10.77 -25.49
C ALA A 549 -0.20 -12.15 -24.87
N ALA A 550 -0.20 -13.22 -25.67
CA ALA A 550 0.14 -14.57 -25.21
C ALA A 550 1.57 -14.66 -24.64
N ARG A 551 2.52 -13.90 -25.21
CA ARG A 551 3.89 -13.82 -24.65
C ARG A 551 3.93 -13.07 -23.31
N LEU A 552 3.10 -12.04 -23.12
CA LEU A 552 2.97 -11.35 -21.83
C LEU A 552 2.34 -12.24 -20.75
N GLU A 553 1.34 -13.06 -21.09
CA GLU A 553 0.76 -14.06 -20.19
C GLU A 553 1.81 -15.12 -19.79
N SER A 554 2.58 -15.62 -20.76
CA SER A 554 3.72 -16.53 -20.53
C SER A 554 4.74 -15.93 -19.56
N LEU A 555 5.12 -14.65 -19.71
CA LEU A 555 6.02 -13.95 -18.80
C LEU A 555 5.40 -13.67 -17.42
N ALA A 556 4.07 -13.52 -17.33
CA ALA A 556 3.39 -13.37 -16.04
C ALA A 556 3.45 -14.66 -15.22
N ALA A 557 3.22 -15.82 -15.85
CA ALA A 557 3.37 -17.14 -15.24
C ALA A 557 4.84 -17.45 -14.87
N GLU A 558 5.79 -17.10 -15.74
CA GLU A 558 7.23 -17.24 -15.47
C GLU A 558 7.66 -16.42 -14.24
N ARG A 559 7.22 -15.15 -14.16
CA ARG A 559 7.39 -14.29 -12.98
C ARG A 559 6.86 -14.94 -11.70
N ASP A 560 5.64 -15.48 -11.72
CA ASP A 560 5.03 -16.03 -10.51
C ASP A 560 5.74 -17.31 -10.04
N HIS A 561 6.15 -18.18 -10.97
CA HIS A 561 6.96 -19.36 -10.66
C HIS A 561 8.36 -18.99 -10.11
N LEU A 562 9.01 -17.97 -10.68
CA LEU A 562 10.29 -17.44 -10.18
C LEU A 562 10.14 -16.83 -8.77
N ARG A 563 9.03 -16.13 -8.52
CA ARG A 563 8.72 -15.50 -7.22
C ARG A 563 8.41 -16.53 -6.13
N GLU A 564 7.66 -17.58 -6.45
CA GLU A 564 7.44 -18.72 -5.54
C GLU A 564 8.77 -19.43 -5.23
N SER A 565 9.57 -19.73 -6.27
CA SER A 565 10.88 -20.37 -6.14
C SER A 565 11.86 -19.56 -5.29
N LEU A 566 11.88 -18.23 -5.46
CA LEU A 566 12.68 -17.31 -4.65
C LEU A 566 12.25 -17.36 -3.19
N SER A 567 10.95 -17.14 -2.91
CA SER A 567 10.38 -17.16 -1.56
C SER A 567 10.63 -18.48 -0.82
N ALA A 568 10.50 -19.62 -1.52
CA ALA A 568 10.82 -20.93 -0.96
C ALA A 568 12.30 -21.08 -0.60
N THR A 569 13.20 -20.58 -1.45
CA THR A 569 14.66 -20.64 -1.24
C THR A 569 15.11 -19.73 -0.09
N GLU A 570 14.60 -18.49 -0.03
CA GLU A 570 14.86 -17.56 1.08
C GLU A 570 14.32 -18.10 2.41
N ALA A 571 13.12 -18.69 2.41
CA ALA A 571 12.53 -19.28 3.61
C ALA A 571 13.27 -20.53 4.09
N GLU A 572 14.04 -21.23 3.25
CA GLU A 572 14.92 -22.33 3.67
C GLU A 572 16.23 -21.79 4.26
N ARG A 573 16.91 -20.86 3.54
CA ARG A 573 18.09 -20.13 4.03
C ARG A 573 17.87 -19.57 5.44
N ASP A 574 16.73 -18.89 5.66
CA ASP A 574 16.42 -18.25 6.94
C ASP A 574 16.11 -19.26 8.06
N ARG A 575 15.59 -20.45 7.72
CA ARG A 575 15.41 -21.57 8.68
C ARG A 575 16.76 -22.17 9.09
N LEU A 576 17.64 -22.45 8.12
CA LEU A 576 18.98 -23.00 8.37
C LEU A 576 19.84 -22.01 9.18
N ALA A 577 19.81 -20.72 8.83
CA ALA A 577 20.49 -19.66 9.58
C ALA A 577 19.99 -19.53 11.03
N ALA A 578 18.66 -19.59 11.25
CA ALA A 578 18.08 -19.57 12.59
C ALA A 578 18.47 -20.82 13.41
N GLY A 579 18.53 -22.00 12.79
CA GLY A 579 19.00 -23.24 13.43
C GLY A 579 20.46 -23.16 13.88
N SER A 580 21.34 -22.64 13.01
CA SER A 580 22.76 -22.46 13.31
C SER A 580 23.00 -21.50 14.48
N ALA A 581 22.32 -20.34 14.49
CA ALA A 581 22.39 -19.38 15.59
C ALA A 581 21.89 -19.95 16.93
N ALA A 582 20.83 -20.75 16.91
CA ALA A 582 20.30 -21.41 18.11
C ALA A 582 21.29 -22.46 18.67
N GLY A 583 21.87 -23.29 17.80
CA GLY A 583 22.84 -24.33 18.21
C GLY A 583 24.12 -23.74 18.81
N LEU A 584 24.70 -22.69 18.19
CA LEU A 584 25.85 -21.97 18.73
C LEU A 584 25.57 -21.39 20.13
N THR A 585 24.34 -20.90 20.36
CA THR A 585 23.92 -20.36 21.67
C THR A 585 23.79 -21.46 22.73
N ALA A 586 23.34 -22.66 22.36
CA ALA A 586 23.25 -23.80 23.26
C ALA A 586 24.64 -24.35 23.64
N ASP A 587 25.52 -24.52 22.65
CA ASP A 587 26.89 -24.99 22.82
C ASP A 587 27.73 -24.06 23.73
N ALA A 588 27.54 -22.74 23.63
CA ALA A 588 28.14 -21.76 24.54
C ALA A 588 27.68 -21.97 26.00
N ARG A 589 26.36 -22.09 26.24
CA ARG A 589 25.79 -22.29 27.59
C ARG A 589 26.26 -23.59 28.24
N LEU A 590 26.41 -24.66 27.46
CA LEU A 590 26.94 -25.94 27.95
C LEU A 590 28.40 -25.81 28.41
N ARG A 591 29.24 -25.04 27.70
CA ARG A 591 30.62 -24.75 28.17
C ARG A 591 30.63 -23.90 29.44
N GLU A 592 29.81 -22.86 29.53
CA GLU A 592 29.69 -22.03 30.72
C GLU A 592 29.20 -22.82 31.95
N ALA A 593 28.32 -23.81 31.76
CA ALA A 593 27.92 -24.73 32.82
C ALA A 593 29.08 -25.65 33.23
N LEU A 594 29.77 -26.28 32.26
CA LEU A 594 30.89 -27.18 32.56
C LEU A 594 32.08 -26.47 33.25
N VAL A 595 32.34 -25.20 32.94
CA VAL A 595 33.36 -24.41 33.66
C VAL A 595 32.97 -24.24 35.13
N ARG A 596 31.72 -23.85 35.42
CA ARG A 596 31.22 -23.68 36.80
C ARG A 596 31.25 -24.98 37.59
N GLU A 597 30.76 -26.09 37.04
CA GLU A 597 30.83 -27.40 37.73
C GLU A 597 32.28 -27.83 38.01
N ARG A 598 33.23 -27.54 37.10
CA ARG A 598 34.66 -27.83 37.34
C ARG A 598 35.25 -26.96 38.46
N GLU A 599 34.85 -25.69 38.56
CA GLU A 599 35.27 -24.78 39.63
C GLU A 599 34.69 -25.17 40.99
N GLU A 600 33.39 -25.47 41.07
CA GLU A 600 32.73 -25.98 42.28
C GLU A 600 33.32 -27.33 42.71
N ARG A 601 33.59 -28.23 41.77
CA ARG A 601 34.26 -29.52 42.06
C ARG A 601 35.68 -29.35 42.58
N ALA A 602 36.43 -28.35 42.11
CA ALA A 602 37.76 -28.04 42.63
C ALA A 602 37.69 -27.50 44.07
N GLN A 603 36.72 -26.63 44.37
CA GLN A 603 36.47 -26.13 45.73
C GLN A 603 36.09 -27.25 46.69
N LEU A 604 35.15 -28.12 46.31
CA LEU A 604 34.75 -29.31 47.10
C LEU A 604 35.91 -30.28 47.31
N THR A 605 36.77 -30.48 46.31
CA THR A 605 37.97 -31.33 46.44
C THR A 605 38.94 -30.76 47.48
N SER A 606 39.15 -29.44 47.49
CA SER A 606 39.98 -28.75 48.48
C SER A 606 39.38 -28.87 49.89
N ALA A 607 38.09 -28.57 50.05
CA ALA A 607 37.37 -28.69 51.32
C ALA A 607 37.41 -30.13 51.90
N LEU A 608 37.20 -31.13 51.05
CA LEU A 608 37.32 -32.55 51.44
C LEU A 608 38.76 -32.92 51.83
N GLY A 609 39.77 -32.29 51.22
CA GLY A 609 41.17 -32.39 51.63
C GLY A 609 41.40 -31.84 53.04
N SER A 610 40.96 -30.61 53.31
CA SER A 610 41.04 -29.98 54.64
C SER A 610 40.29 -30.77 55.71
N ALA A 611 39.08 -31.25 55.42
CA ALA A 611 38.30 -32.08 56.35
C ALA A 611 38.98 -33.43 56.67
N ARG A 612 39.68 -34.04 55.69
CA ARG A 612 40.50 -35.24 55.93
C ARG A 612 41.70 -34.96 56.83
N ALA A 613 42.39 -33.83 56.64
CA ALA A 613 43.52 -33.45 57.49
C ALA A 613 43.08 -33.20 58.94
N ALA A 614 42.04 -32.37 59.15
CA ALA A 614 41.49 -32.08 60.47
C ALA A 614 40.98 -33.34 61.19
N LEU A 615 40.30 -34.25 60.48
CA LEU A 615 39.88 -35.54 61.03
C LEU A 615 41.07 -36.40 61.48
N SER A 616 42.16 -36.43 60.69
CA SER A 616 43.37 -37.18 61.05
C SER A 616 44.09 -36.59 62.27
N GLU A 617 44.10 -35.28 62.42
CA GLU A 617 44.69 -34.57 63.56
C GLU A 617 43.88 -34.81 64.85
N LEU A 618 42.54 -34.75 64.77
CA LEU A 618 41.65 -35.11 65.86
C LEU A 618 41.78 -36.60 66.25
N GLN A 619 41.90 -37.50 65.26
CA GLN A 619 42.15 -38.93 65.51
C GLN A 619 43.50 -39.20 66.17
N ALA A 620 44.56 -38.46 65.80
CA ALA A 620 45.85 -38.52 66.49
C ALA A 620 45.76 -37.98 67.93
N SER A 621 45.02 -36.89 68.16
CA SER A 621 44.78 -36.32 69.50
C SER A 621 43.95 -37.26 70.39
N LEU A 622 42.88 -37.85 69.85
CA LEU A 622 42.12 -38.89 70.53
C LEU A 622 42.99 -40.10 70.85
N SER A 623 43.88 -40.52 69.93
CA SER A 623 44.79 -41.65 70.17
C SER A 623 45.80 -41.38 71.29
N ARG A 624 46.28 -40.14 71.43
CA ARG A 624 47.09 -39.69 72.58
C ARG A 624 46.27 -39.74 73.88
N ARG A 625 45.07 -39.15 73.91
CA ARG A 625 44.20 -39.14 75.11
C ARG A 625 43.75 -40.55 75.52
N ASP A 626 43.48 -41.46 74.58
CA ASP A 626 43.21 -42.89 74.87
C ASP A 626 44.47 -43.69 75.29
N ALA A 627 45.68 -43.16 75.12
CA ALA A 627 46.91 -43.73 75.69
C ALA A 627 47.14 -43.19 77.12
N GLU A 628 47.04 -41.86 77.30
CA GLU A 628 47.14 -41.18 78.60
C GLU A 628 46.11 -41.72 79.62
N VAL A 629 44.85 -41.92 79.19
CA VAL A 629 43.80 -42.53 80.03
C VAL A 629 44.12 -43.99 80.42
N LYS A 630 44.84 -44.75 79.58
CA LYS A 630 45.27 -46.12 79.91
C LYS A 630 46.46 -46.12 80.87
N GLU A 631 47.40 -45.20 80.69
CA GLU A 631 48.55 -45.04 81.58
C GLU A 631 48.11 -44.63 82.98
N GLN A 632 47.25 -43.61 83.09
CA GLN A 632 46.62 -43.19 84.35
C GLN A 632 45.74 -44.28 84.98
N ALA A 633 45.04 -45.10 84.18
CA ALA A 633 44.28 -46.23 84.70
C ALA A 633 45.20 -47.33 85.28
N ALA A 634 46.29 -47.67 84.58
CA ALA A 634 47.28 -48.63 85.07
C ALA A 634 48.04 -48.10 86.31
N GLU A 635 48.24 -46.79 86.41
CA GLU A 635 48.79 -46.14 87.62
C GLU A 635 47.81 -46.23 88.81
N LEU A 636 46.51 -45.96 88.59
CA LEU A 636 45.47 -46.18 89.60
C LEU A 636 45.34 -47.65 90.02
N GLU A 637 45.48 -48.61 89.10
CA GLU A 637 45.49 -50.04 89.43
C GLU A 637 46.73 -50.44 90.23
N ARG A 638 47.92 -49.90 89.91
CA ARG A 638 49.12 -50.09 90.75
C ARG A 638 48.93 -49.54 92.15
N LEU A 639 48.43 -48.32 92.29
CA LEU A 639 48.17 -47.68 93.59
C LEU A 639 47.09 -48.42 94.40
N ARG A 640 46.09 -49.01 93.75
CA ARG A 640 45.11 -49.90 94.40
C ARG A 640 45.75 -51.21 94.86
N ALA A 641 46.49 -51.89 93.99
CA ALA A 641 47.20 -53.13 94.33
C ALA A 641 48.25 -52.91 95.44
N GLU A 642 48.83 -51.71 95.53
CA GLU A 642 49.71 -51.31 96.63
C GLU A 642 48.95 -51.10 97.94
N GLN A 643 47.77 -50.44 97.93
CA GLN A 643 46.91 -50.36 99.10
C GLN A 643 46.35 -51.73 99.52
N GLU A 644 46.00 -52.61 98.59
CA GLU A 644 45.57 -53.99 98.88
C GLU A 644 46.71 -54.82 99.49
N ARG A 645 47.97 -54.63 99.06
CA ARG A 645 49.14 -55.24 99.70
C ARG A 645 49.40 -54.69 101.11
N LEU A 646 49.19 -53.39 101.32
CA LEU A 646 49.30 -52.76 102.64
C LEU A 646 48.15 -53.16 103.58
N ALA A 647 46.96 -53.43 103.04
CA ALA A 647 45.84 -54.01 103.78
C ALA A 647 46.08 -55.49 104.12
N ALA A 648 46.57 -56.29 103.17
CA ALA A 648 46.93 -57.70 103.38
C ALA A 648 48.09 -57.91 104.38
N ALA A 649 48.81 -56.85 104.74
CA ALA A 649 49.79 -56.85 105.83
C ALA A 649 49.18 -56.58 107.22
N ARG A 650 47.85 -56.45 107.35
CA ARG A 650 47.12 -56.29 108.61
C ARG A 650 45.98 -57.30 108.79
N GLU A 651 46.08 -58.02 109.89
CA GLU A 651 45.05 -58.78 110.60
C GLU A 651 44.57 -60.13 110.02
N ALA A 652 44.18 -60.99 110.96
CA ALA A 652 43.66 -62.34 110.77
C ALA A 652 42.74 -62.69 111.97
N ALA A 653 41.84 -63.67 111.80
CA ALA A 653 40.86 -64.18 112.78
C ALA A 653 39.57 -63.30 113.00
N PRO A 654 38.41 -63.89 113.44
CA PRO A 654 37.09 -63.47 112.90
C PRO A 654 35.96 -63.18 113.97
N PRO A 655 34.62 -63.43 113.76
CA PRO A 655 33.52 -62.44 113.93
C PRO A 655 32.58 -62.64 115.16
N PRO A 656 31.55 -61.78 115.40
CA PRO A 656 30.12 -62.19 115.20
C PRO A 656 29.18 -61.01 114.70
N PRO A 657 27.84 -60.83 114.98
CA PRO A 657 26.84 -60.59 113.90
C PRO A 657 25.87 -59.33 113.99
N PRO A 658 24.54 -59.32 114.33
CA PRO A 658 23.54 -58.30 113.87
C PRO A 658 22.82 -57.56 115.06
N PRO A 659 21.62 -56.89 115.00
CA PRO A 659 20.64 -56.50 113.93
C PRO A 659 20.31 -54.96 113.96
N PRO A 660 19.13 -54.36 113.59
CA PRO A 660 17.91 -54.79 112.85
C PRO A 660 17.46 -53.88 111.65
N ALA A 661 16.26 -54.12 111.10
CA ALA A 661 15.61 -53.45 109.94
C ALA A 661 14.63 -52.30 110.37
N PRO A 662 13.76 -51.64 109.52
CA PRO A 662 13.09 -52.01 108.24
C PRO A 662 13.37 -51.00 107.08
N ALA A 663 12.74 -51.00 105.88
CA ALA A 663 11.55 -51.68 105.32
C ALA A 663 11.65 -51.99 103.80
N LEU A 664 10.59 -52.59 103.23
CA LEU A 664 10.38 -53.14 101.86
C LEU A 664 8.88 -52.83 101.45
N PRO A 665 8.34 -53.06 100.22
CA PRO A 665 8.82 -53.85 99.07
C PRO A 665 8.61 -53.12 97.67
N PRO A 666 8.20 -53.71 96.50
CA PRO A 666 8.84 -53.40 95.18
C PRO A 666 7.76 -53.24 94.04
N PRO A 667 7.83 -53.80 92.79
CA PRO A 667 8.94 -54.21 91.89
C PRO A 667 8.80 -53.76 90.39
N ALA A 668 9.78 -54.18 89.57
CA ALA A 668 9.62 -54.82 88.23
C ALA A 668 9.91 -54.05 86.90
N ARG A 669 10.84 -54.67 86.13
CA ARG A 669 10.85 -54.94 84.67
C ARG A 669 11.28 -53.86 83.64
N GLU A 670 12.41 -54.18 83.00
CA GLU A 670 12.75 -53.99 81.57
C GLU A 670 11.67 -54.58 80.60
N PRO A 671 11.64 -54.32 79.26
CA PRO A 671 12.80 -53.97 78.41
C PRO A 671 12.56 -52.97 77.25
N VAL A 672 13.62 -52.83 76.42
CA VAL A 672 13.76 -52.01 75.19
C VAL A 672 12.72 -52.29 74.10
N ARG A 673 12.23 -51.24 73.42
CA ARG A 673 11.95 -51.29 71.96
C ARG A 673 11.94 -49.94 71.25
N VAL A 674 11.96 -50.00 69.91
CA VAL A 674 12.09 -48.92 68.93
C VAL A 674 10.76 -48.74 68.18
N VAL A 675 10.48 -47.56 67.59
CA VAL A 675 9.90 -47.32 66.21
C VAL A 675 9.27 -45.90 66.10
N THR A 676 9.15 -45.45 64.86
CA THR A 676 8.98 -44.09 64.34
C THR A 676 7.54 -43.60 64.08
N VAL A 677 7.40 -42.27 63.92
CA VAL A 677 6.41 -41.54 63.06
C VAL A 677 4.94 -41.48 63.50
N THR A 678 4.42 -40.25 63.62
CA THR A 678 3.11 -39.83 63.08
C THR A 678 3.01 -38.28 62.99
N PRO A 679 2.46 -37.70 61.91
CA PRO A 679 2.16 -36.26 61.83
C PRO A 679 0.71 -35.94 62.27
N PRO A 680 0.40 -34.70 62.72
CA PRO A 680 -0.98 -34.22 62.91
C PRO A 680 -1.63 -33.79 61.58
N PRO A 681 -2.99 -33.69 61.52
CA PRO A 681 -3.73 -33.45 60.28
C PRO A 681 -3.86 -31.97 59.87
N ALA A 682 -4.33 -31.75 58.64
CA ALA A 682 -4.46 -30.44 58.01
C ALA A 682 -5.52 -29.52 58.64
N ALA A 683 -5.25 -28.20 58.63
CA ALA A 683 -6.19 -27.17 59.05
C ALA A 683 -6.16 -25.90 58.16
N ARG A 684 -7.23 -25.76 57.36
CA ARG A 684 -7.79 -24.54 56.71
C ARG A 684 -6.95 -23.74 55.65
N PRO A 685 -7.51 -23.56 54.43
CA PRO A 685 -7.03 -22.59 53.41
C PRO A 685 -7.61 -21.16 53.65
N PRO A 686 -7.24 -20.13 52.85
CA PRO A 686 -7.46 -18.71 53.21
C PRO A 686 -8.87 -18.16 52.89
N ALA A 687 -9.11 -16.92 53.32
CA ALA A 687 -10.41 -16.27 53.30
C ALA A 687 -10.81 -15.63 51.95
N ALA A 688 -12.13 -15.57 51.74
CA ALA A 688 -12.88 -14.59 50.94
C ALA A 688 -12.38 -14.29 49.50
N ARG A 689 -12.94 -15.02 48.53
CA ARG A 689 -13.35 -14.47 47.23
C ARG A 689 -14.88 -14.28 47.21
N PRO A 690 -15.45 -13.40 46.37
CA PRO A 690 -16.89 -13.24 46.25
C PRO A 690 -17.59 -14.52 45.74
N ARG A 691 -18.92 -14.56 45.91
CA ARG A 691 -19.74 -15.76 45.72
C ARG A 691 -20.00 -16.03 44.23
N VAL A 692 -19.43 -17.10 43.69
CA VAL A 692 -19.95 -17.72 42.47
C VAL A 692 -21.34 -18.30 42.79
N ARG A 693 -22.35 -17.97 41.98
CA ARG A 693 -23.69 -18.55 42.06
C ARG A 693 -23.65 -20.05 41.77
N GLU A 694 -24.57 -20.81 42.35
CA GLU A 694 -24.82 -22.19 41.96
C GLU A 694 -25.29 -22.20 40.50
N ILE A 695 -24.51 -22.84 39.62
CA ILE A 695 -24.93 -23.20 38.27
C ILE A 695 -25.03 -24.71 38.24
N GLU A 696 -26.19 -25.20 37.78
CA GLU A 696 -26.49 -26.63 37.64
C GLU A 696 -25.59 -27.30 36.58
N ALA A 697 -25.75 -28.60 36.35
CA ALA A 697 -24.82 -29.41 35.55
C ALA A 697 -24.87 -29.17 34.01
N GLY A 698 -24.77 -27.91 33.58
CA GLY A 698 -24.61 -27.48 32.19
C GLY A 698 -23.16 -27.12 31.83
N ARG A 699 -22.87 -26.95 30.54
CA ARG A 699 -21.57 -26.42 30.08
C ARG A 699 -21.57 -24.88 30.18
N ARG A 700 -20.36 -24.30 30.22
CA ARG A 700 -20.13 -22.84 30.24
C ARG A 700 -20.89 -22.13 29.11
N PRO A 701 -21.39 -20.89 29.32
CA PRO A 701 -22.10 -20.12 28.31
C PRO A 701 -21.24 -19.85 27.07
N LEU A 702 -21.91 -19.63 25.93
CA LEU A 702 -21.34 -18.91 24.80
C LEU A 702 -21.86 -17.48 24.86
N VAL A 703 -20.96 -16.52 25.07
CA VAL A 703 -21.33 -15.10 25.18
C VAL A 703 -21.30 -14.44 23.80
N VAL A 704 -22.32 -13.65 23.49
CA VAL A 704 -22.40 -12.81 22.29
C VAL A 704 -22.49 -11.35 22.71
N ILE A 705 -21.52 -10.55 22.27
CA ILE A 705 -21.49 -9.11 22.49
C ILE A 705 -22.31 -8.45 21.38
N ASP A 706 -23.55 -8.07 21.71
CA ASP A 706 -24.54 -7.43 20.83
C ASP A 706 -25.56 -6.67 21.71
N VAL A 707 -26.36 -5.78 21.12
CA VAL A 707 -27.48 -5.08 21.78
C VAL A 707 -28.85 -5.76 21.52
N GLU A 708 -28.90 -6.77 20.64
CA GLU A 708 -30.13 -7.52 20.32
C GLU A 708 -30.14 -8.93 20.97
N ASP A 709 -31.09 -9.18 21.87
CA ASP A 709 -31.27 -10.47 22.59
C ASP A 709 -31.59 -11.68 21.67
N ARG A 710 -31.83 -11.45 20.37
CA ARG A 710 -32.17 -12.48 19.35
C ARG A 710 -31.22 -13.68 19.29
N TRP A 711 -29.99 -13.55 19.80
CA TRP A 711 -29.03 -14.66 19.85
C TRP A 711 -29.38 -15.69 20.93
N CYS A 712 -30.08 -15.31 22.01
CA CYS A 712 -30.54 -16.23 23.05
C CYS A 712 -31.50 -17.30 22.50
N GLU A 713 -32.29 -16.98 21.47
CA GLU A 713 -33.15 -17.95 20.77
C GLU A 713 -32.38 -19.00 19.96
N LYS A 714 -31.07 -18.81 19.75
CA LYS A 714 -30.21 -19.67 18.91
C LYS A 714 -29.39 -20.66 19.73
N ALA A 715 -29.95 -21.14 20.84
CA ALA A 715 -29.33 -22.11 21.74
C ALA A 715 -28.84 -23.37 21.00
N LEU A 716 -27.70 -23.91 21.44
CA LEU A 716 -27.05 -25.07 20.81
C LEU A 716 -26.98 -26.25 21.79
N ASP A 717 -26.90 -27.47 21.27
CA ASP A 717 -26.93 -28.70 22.08
C ASP A 717 -25.86 -28.72 23.18
N GLY A 718 -26.32 -28.48 24.41
CA GLY A 718 -25.51 -28.43 25.62
C GLY A 718 -24.71 -27.14 25.84
N HIS A 719 -24.97 -26.03 25.12
CA HIS A 719 -24.43 -24.69 25.44
C HIS A 719 -25.54 -23.63 25.33
N HIS A 720 -25.80 -22.92 26.42
CA HIS A 720 -26.69 -21.75 26.40
C HIS A 720 -25.95 -20.53 25.82
N VAL A 721 -26.73 -19.63 25.21
CA VAL A 721 -26.23 -18.39 24.60
C VAL A 721 -26.67 -17.22 25.46
N GLU A 722 -25.73 -16.35 25.80
CA GLU A 722 -25.93 -15.21 26.69
C GLU A 722 -25.52 -13.94 25.96
N VAL A 723 -26.42 -12.96 25.89
CA VAL A 723 -26.18 -11.68 25.21
C VAL A 723 -25.69 -10.66 26.21
N VAL A 724 -24.64 -9.93 25.82
CA VAL A 724 -23.96 -8.91 26.63
C VAL A 724 -23.87 -7.62 25.83
N ALA A 725 -24.45 -6.54 26.36
CA ALA A 725 -24.36 -5.24 25.73
C ALA A 725 -22.91 -4.70 25.77
N PRO A 726 -22.42 -4.02 24.72
CA PRO A 726 -21.14 -3.33 24.76
C PRO A 726 -21.09 -2.25 25.85
N GLY A 727 -20.08 -2.32 26.74
CA GLY A 727 -19.85 -1.36 27.82
C GLY A 727 -18.42 -1.44 28.36
N ASP A 728 -18.02 -0.47 29.19
CA ASP A 728 -16.67 -0.42 29.77
C ASP A 728 -16.44 -1.53 30.82
N ASP A 729 -17.51 -2.03 31.43
CA ASP A 729 -17.55 -3.13 32.41
C ASP A 729 -17.53 -4.53 31.77
N LEU A 730 -17.50 -4.62 30.44
CA LEU A 730 -17.43 -5.86 29.66
C LEU A 730 -16.34 -6.84 30.15
N ALA A 731 -15.20 -6.32 30.62
CA ALA A 731 -14.13 -7.16 31.18
C ALA A 731 -14.52 -7.87 32.49
N GLU A 732 -15.30 -7.19 33.36
CA GLU A 732 -15.78 -7.77 34.62
C GLU A 732 -16.88 -8.80 34.35
N GLN A 733 -17.83 -8.47 33.47
CA GLN A 733 -18.91 -9.38 33.06
C GLN A 733 -18.36 -10.67 32.43
N ILE A 734 -17.38 -10.58 31.51
CA ILE A 734 -16.71 -11.76 30.93
C ILE A 734 -16.00 -12.60 32.00
N ALA A 735 -15.43 -11.97 33.03
CA ALA A 735 -14.74 -12.66 34.11
C ALA A 735 -15.72 -13.39 35.06
N GLU A 736 -16.91 -12.83 35.31
CA GLU A 736 -17.97 -13.48 36.09
C GLU A 736 -18.59 -14.68 35.34
N LEU A 737 -18.93 -14.51 34.05
CA LEU A 737 -19.61 -15.53 33.25
C LEU A 737 -18.72 -16.72 32.83
N SER A 738 -17.40 -16.55 32.83
CA SER A 738 -16.41 -17.59 32.50
C SER A 738 -16.68 -18.40 31.20
N PRO A 739 -16.98 -17.75 30.06
CA PRO A 739 -17.55 -18.39 28.88
C PRO A 739 -16.65 -19.44 28.21
N ALA A 740 -17.27 -20.30 27.40
CA ALA A 740 -16.59 -21.26 26.52
C ALA A 740 -16.02 -20.60 25.25
N ARG A 741 -16.75 -19.61 24.72
CA ARG A 741 -16.44 -18.81 23.52
C ARG A 741 -17.07 -17.43 23.68
N ILE A 742 -16.47 -16.43 23.04
CA ILE A 742 -17.03 -15.08 22.94
C ILE A 742 -17.11 -14.69 21.47
N VAL A 743 -18.29 -14.23 21.03
CA VAL A 743 -18.54 -13.64 19.72
C VAL A 743 -18.80 -12.14 19.92
N VAL A 744 -18.36 -11.29 18.99
CA VAL A 744 -18.63 -9.84 19.00
C VAL A 744 -19.22 -9.40 17.67
N ASN A 745 -20.42 -8.83 17.69
CA ASN A 745 -21.01 -8.20 16.52
C ASN A 745 -20.44 -6.78 16.38
N LEU A 746 -19.62 -6.55 15.35
CA LEU A 746 -19.03 -5.22 15.14
C LEU A 746 -20.03 -4.17 14.63
N LEU A 747 -21.27 -4.56 14.30
CA LEU A 747 -22.38 -3.64 14.05
C LEU A 747 -23.13 -3.22 15.33
N ALA A 748 -22.86 -3.85 16.49
CA ALA A 748 -23.47 -3.40 17.74
C ALA A 748 -22.85 -2.06 18.18
N PRO A 749 -23.66 -1.03 18.50
CA PRO A 749 -23.14 0.27 18.92
C PRO A 749 -22.17 0.16 20.10
N GLY A 750 -21.02 0.82 20.00
CA GLY A 750 -19.97 0.77 21.03
C GLY A 750 -19.09 -0.49 21.04
N ALA A 751 -19.41 -1.55 20.29
CA ALA A 751 -18.68 -2.83 20.34
C ALA A 751 -17.16 -2.69 20.16
N LEU A 752 -16.70 -1.92 19.18
CA LEU A 752 -15.27 -1.70 18.95
C LEU A 752 -14.59 -0.94 20.10
N GLY A 753 -15.30 0.00 20.74
CA GLY A 753 -14.82 0.72 21.92
C GLY A 753 -14.73 -0.17 23.15
N ALA A 754 -15.75 -0.99 23.40
CA ALA A 754 -15.78 -1.96 24.48
C ALA A 754 -14.65 -3.01 24.37
N LEU A 755 -14.24 -3.39 23.15
CA LEU A 755 -13.05 -4.22 22.93
C LEU A 755 -11.75 -3.52 23.40
N VAL A 756 -11.58 -2.23 23.09
CA VAL A 756 -10.42 -1.44 23.57
C VAL A 756 -10.46 -1.30 25.09
N ALA A 757 -11.60 -0.91 25.66
CA ALA A 757 -11.78 -0.76 27.10
C ALA A 757 -11.50 -2.08 27.85
N ALA A 758 -12.02 -3.20 27.36
CA ALA A 758 -11.76 -4.51 27.94
C ALA A 758 -10.28 -4.92 27.86
N ARG A 759 -9.55 -4.51 26.80
CA ARG A 759 -8.10 -4.74 26.69
C ARG A 759 -7.30 -3.85 27.64
N ALA A 760 -7.67 -2.58 27.79
CA ALA A 760 -7.07 -1.67 28.76
C ALA A 760 -7.29 -2.14 30.21
N ALA A 761 -8.47 -2.72 30.50
CA ALA A 761 -8.77 -3.42 31.76
C ALA A 761 -8.05 -4.77 31.94
N GLY A 762 -7.17 -5.17 31.00
CA GLY A 762 -6.34 -6.36 31.10
C GLY A 762 -7.01 -7.68 30.69
N CYS A 763 -8.17 -7.64 30.02
CA CYS A 763 -8.88 -8.86 29.63
C CYS A 763 -8.01 -9.79 28.74
N GLY A 764 -7.89 -11.05 29.16
CA GLY A 764 -7.16 -12.11 28.44
C GLY A 764 -8.01 -12.84 27.39
N SER A 765 -9.34 -12.73 27.46
CA SER A 765 -10.29 -13.51 26.64
C SER A 765 -10.23 -13.14 25.17
N ARG A 766 -10.44 -14.13 24.29
CA ARG A 766 -10.39 -13.96 22.83
C ARG A 766 -11.80 -13.78 22.26
N PHE A 767 -11.92 -12.93 21.24
CA PHE A 767 -13.18 -12.60 20.58
C PHE A 767 -13.20 -13.13 19.14
N TRP A 768 -14.31 -13.76 18.73
CA TRP A 768 -14.62 -14.07 17.34
C TRP A 768 -15.48 -12.94 16.76
N GLY A 769 -15.06 -12.33 15.66
CA GLY A 769 -15.86 -11.27 15.04
C GLY A 769 -17.03 -11.82 14.23
N CYS A 770 -18.15 -11.11 14.24
CA CYS A 770 -19.19 -11.24 13.24
C CYS A 770 -19.68 -9.86 12.77
N LEU A 771 -20.34 -9.84 11.62
CA LEU A 771 -21.08 -8.70 11.11
C LEU A 771 -22.54 -9.14 10.92
N ALA A 772 -23.40 -8.83 11.89
CA ALA A 772 -24.81 -9.17 11.90
C ALA A 772 -25.67 -7.90 11.88
N ASN A 773 -26.31 -7.60 10.75
CA ASN A 773 -27.16 -6.41 10.64
C ASN A 773 -28.42 -6.55 11.50
N SER A 774 -28.99 -5.42 11.94
CA SER A 774 -30.21 -5.39 12.75
C SER A 774 -31.37 -6.08 12.01
N GLY A 775 -32.14 -6.89 12.74
CA GLY A 775 -33.27 -7.66 12.17
C GLY A 775 -32.93 -8.79 11.19
N ALA A 776 -31.67 -8.98 10.78
CA ALA A 776 -31.27 -10.05 9.87
C ALA A 776 -30.85 -11.35 10.59
N ASP A 777 -31.50 -12.49 10.29
CA ASP A 777 -31.10 -13.83 10.78
C ASP A 777 -29.83 -14.39 10.11
N ARG A 778 -28.97 -13.52 9.57
CA ARG A 778 -27.70 -13.90 8.92
C ARG A 778 -26.59 -12.94 9.28
N ALA A 779 -25.39 -13.51 9.40
CA ALA A 779 -24.17 -12.78 9.75
C ALA A 779 -22.98 -13.26 8.91
N LEU A 780 -22.08 -12.35 8.58
CA LEU A 780 -20.73 -12.72 8.09
C LEU A 780 -19.89 -13.13 9.31
N MET A 781 -19.27 -14.30 9.26
CA MET A 781 -18.31 -14.77 10.27
C MET A 781 -16.91 -14.29 9.90
N LEU A 782 -16.28 -13.52 10.78
CA LEU A 782 -14.87 -13.13 10.66
C LEU A 782 -13.98 -14.17 11.37
N GLY A 783 -12.67 -13.95 11.36
CA GLY A 783 -11.77 -14.67 12.26
C GLY A 783 -11.82 -14.12 13.69
N MET A 784 -10.72 -14.27 14.41
CA MET A 784 -10.54 -13.60 15.69
C MET A 784 -10.47 -12.09 15.47
N VAL A 785 -11.08 -11.26 16.32
CA VAL A 785 -10.99 -9.80 16.23
C VAL A 785 -10.37 -9.21 17.49
N GLU A 786 -9.51 -8.23 17.28
CA GLU A 786 -8.92 -7.35 18.28
C GLU A 786 -9.08 -5.89 17.86
N ALA A 787 -9.04 -4.99 18.83
CA ALA A 787 -8.97 -3.55 18.62
C ALA A 787 -7.63 -3.02 19.13
N ALA A 788 -7.00 -2.11 18.39
CA ALA A 788 -5.81 -1.38 18.81
C ALA A 788 -6.16 0.11 19.00
N GLU A 789 -5.40 0.82 19.84
CA GLU A 789 -5.59 2.27 19.99
C GLU A 789 -5.17 3.04 18.72
N SER A 790 -5.69 4.26 18.60
CA SER A 790 -5.45 5.17 17.48
C SER A 790 -4.93 6.50 18.04
N PRO A 791 -3.74 6.99 17.63
CA PRO A 791 -2.87 6.47 16.59
C PRO A 791 -2.19 5.14 16.96
N ILE A 792 -1.82 4.38 15.92
CA ILE A 792 -1.23 3.03 16.04
C ILE A 792 0.11 3.09 16.80
N ASP A 793 0.20 2.44 17.96
CA ASP A 793 1.50 2.06 18.53
C ASP A 793 1.97 0.69 17.94
N PRO A 794 3.11 0.65 17.22
CA PRO A 794 3.70 -0.59 16.70
C PRO A 794 3.96 -1.66 17.75
N ASP A 795 4.28 -1.28 18.98
CA ASP A 795 4.66 -2.19 20.06
C ASP A 795 3.42 -2.85 20.70
N ASP A 796 2.29 -2.14 20.81
CA ASP A 796 1.06 -2.70 21.38
C ASP A 796 0.30 -3.57 20.37
N VAL A 797 0.35 -3.23 19.07
CA VAL A 797 -0.08 -4.16 18.01
C VAL A 797 0.80 -5.42 17.99
N VAL A 798 2.11 -5.28 18.23
CA VAL A 798 3.01 -6.43 18.40
C VAL A 798 2.64 -7.29 19.61
N THR A 799 2.43 -6.71 20.79
CA THR A 799 2.05 -7.44 22.01
C THR A 799 0.66 -8.09 21.90
N THR A 800 -0.26 -7.46 21.17
CA THR A 800 -1.55 -8.07 20.82
C THR A 800 -1.35 -9.29 19.91
N LEU A 801 -0.48 -9.16 18.90
CA LEU A 801 -0.21 -10.24 17.95
C LEU A 801 0.57 -11.43 18.52
N GLU A 802 1.28 -11.30 19.65
CA GLU A 802 1.86 -12.46 20.35
C GLU A 802 0.81 -13.49 20.79
N ARG A 803 -0.49 -13.12 20.83
CA ARG A 803 -1.62 -14.03 21.10
C ARG A 803 -2.14 -14.77 19.85
N TYR A 804 -1.76 -14.36 18.64
CA TYR A 804 -2.36 -14.79 17.36
C TYR A 804 -1.36 -15.22 16.28
N ALA A 805 -0.13 -14.71 16.36
CA ALA A 805 0.91 -14.88 15.36
C ALA A 805 2.16 -15.51 15.99
N ALA A 806 2.85 -16.37 15.21
CA ALA A 806 4.17 -16.86 15.55
C ALA A 806 5.14 -16.59 14.39
N ARG A 807 6.44 -16.84 14.59
CA ARG A 807 7.46 -16.56 13.58
C ARG A 807 7.12 -17.24 12.24
N GLY A 808 7.07 -16.45 11.17
CA GLY A 808 6.63 -16.87 9.83
C GLY A 808 5.15 -16.65 9.50
N THR A 809 4.30 -16.26 10.46
CA THR A 809 2.90 -15.88 10.20
C THR A 809 2.82 -14.71 9.21
N ARG A 810 1.92 -14.83 8.22
CA ARG A 810 1.69 -13.80 7.18
C ARG A 810 0.71 -12.75 7.68
N VAL A 811 1.16 -11.50 7.70
CA VAL A 811 0.41 -10.30 8.09
C VAL A 811 0.22 -9.40 6.88
N VAL A 812 -1.00 -8.92 6.64
CA VAL A 812 -1.26 -7.77 5.77
C VAL A 812 -1.60 -6.57 6.66
N THR A 813 -1.05 -5.41 6.36
CA THR A 813 -1.35 -4.15 7.07
C THR A 813 -1.91 -3.14 6.07
N VAL A 814 -3.01 -2.46 6.40
CA VAL A 814 -3.71 -1.54 5.49
C VAL A 814 -4.04 -0.25 6.22
N GLY A 815 -3.82 0.90 5.55
CA GLY A 815 -4.07 2.23 6.12
C GLY A 815 -3.43 3.37 5.34
N ALA A 816 -3.78 4.60 5.72
CA ALA A 816 -3.36 5.81 4.99
C ALA A 816 -2.02 6.41 5.48
N ASP A 817 -1.65 6.18 6.75
CA ASP A 817 -0.40 6.70 7.32
C ASP A 817 0.79 5.80 6.95
N VAL A 818 1.63 6.31 6.05
CA VAL A 818 2.82 5.62 5.54
C VAL A 818 3.89 5.45 6.62
N ASP A 819 4.07 6.42 7.52
CA ASP A 819 5.13 6.38 8.53
C ASP A 819 4.73 5.49 9.72
N ALA A 820 3.45 5.51 10.12
CA ALA A 820 2.91 4.56 11.09
C ALA A 820 2.99 3.11 10.57
N LEU A 821 2.55 2.84 9.33
CA LEU A 821 2.62 1.50 8.75
C LEU A 821 4.05 1.02 8.47
N MET A 822 4.97 1.91 8.07
CA MET A 822 6.39 1.56 7.96
C MET A 822 7.01 1.24 9.32
N SER A 823 6.58 1.92 10.38
CA SER A 823 7.02 1.65 11.76
C SER A 823 6.46 0.32 12.28
N LEU A 824 5.16 0.07 12.05
CA LEU A 824 4.50 -1.20 12.34
C LEU A 824 5.17 -2.37 11.60
N ARG A 825 5.39 -2.25 10.28
CA ARG A 825 6.10 -3.26 9.49
C ARG A 825 7.47 -3.59 10.07
N GLN A 826 8.23 -2.58 10.51
CA GLN A 826 9.53 -2.80 11.15
C GLN A 826 9.40 -3.54 12.49
N ALA A 827 8.43 -3.19 13.33
CA ALA A 827 8.20 -3.87 14.61
C ALA A 827 7.80 -5.35 14.42
N LEU A 828 6.86 -5.62 13.51
CA LEU A 828 6.41 -6.96 13.15
C LEU A 828 7.53 -7.80 12.49
N ALA A 829 8.31 -7.21 11.59
CA ALA A 829 9.46 -7.89 10.97
C ALA A 829 10.56 -8.25 11.99
N ARG A 830 10.77 -7.43 13.04
CA ARG A 830 11.69 -7.76 14.15
C ARG A 830 11.25 -9.00 14.95
N LYS A 831 9.95 -9.30 15.00
CA LYS A 831 9.40 -10.57 15.56
C LYS A 831 9.47 -11.74 14.55
N GLY A 832 9.95 -11.50 13.33
CA GLY A 832 10.06 -12.49 12.26
C GLY A 832 8.71 -12.85 11.63
N LEU A 833 7.77 -11.89 11.59
CA LEU A 833 6.52 -12.00 10.85
C LEU A 833 6.74 -11.61 9.38
N SER A 834 6.00 -12.23 8.45
CA SER A 834 6.05 -11.88 7.03
C SER A 834 4.98 -10.83 6.74
N VAL A 835 5.38 -9.60 6.43
CA VAL A 835 4.48 -8.43 6.45
C VAL A 835 4.37 -7.78 5.07
N SER A 836 3.15 -7.70 4.55
CA SER A 836 2.80 -6.93 3.35
C SER A 836 2.00 -5.67 3.73
N MET A 837 2.11 -4.59 2.95
CA MET A 837 1.42 -3.31 3.18
C MET A 837 0.54 -2.97 1.97
N ALA A 838 -0.66 -2.43 2.21
CA ALA A 838 -1.53 -1.82 1.20
C ALA A 838 -1.94 -0.41 1.64
N TRP A 839 -1.99 0.51 0.67
CA TRP A 839 -2.29 1.93 0.92
C TRP A 839 -3.74 2.32 0.56
N ASP A 840 -4.49 1.43 -0.07
CA ASP A 840 -5.88 1.63 -0.52
C ASP A 840 -6.66 0.30 -0.58
N ALA A 841 -7.99 0.36 -0.74
CA ALA A 841 -8.84 -0.83 -0.80
C ALA A 841 -8.57 -1.77 -1.98
N LYS A 842 -8.04 -1.28 -3.11
CA LYS A 842 -7.72 -2.11 -4.27
C LYS A 842 -6.47 -2.93 -4.00
N GLN A 843 -5.39 -2.28 -3.54
CA GLN A 843 -4.17 -2.96 -3.10
C GLN A 843 -4.46 -3.95 -1.98
N ALA A 844 -5.37 -3.61 -1.05
CA ALA A 844 -5.80 -4.53 -0.01
C ALA A 844 -6.51 -5.76 -0.60
N ALA A 845 -7.46 -5.58 -1.51
CA ALA A 845 -8.15 -6.69 -2.17
C ALA A 845 -7.18 -7.61 -2.95
N ASP A 846 -6.25 -7.03 -3.71
CA ASP A 846 -5.22 -7.76 -4.46
C ASP A 846 -4.30 -8.57 -3.52
N LEU A 847 -3.83 -7.97 -2.42
CA LEU A 847 -2.97 -8.65 -1.44
C LEU A 847 -3.71 -9.71 -0.61
N LEU A 848 -4.98 -9.50 -0.26
CA LEU A 848 -5.77 -10.50 0.48
C LEU A 848 -5.88 -11.82 -0.30
N GLN A 849 -6.07 -11.76 -1.62
CA GLN A 849 -6.12 -12.95 -2.46
C GLN A 849 -4.75 -13.62 -2.65
N VAL A 850 -3.69 -12.82 -2.90
CA VAL A 850 -2.35 -13.32 -3.23
C VAL A 850 -1.57 -13.79 -2.00
N VAL A 851 -1.56 -13.01 -0.91
CA VAL A 851 -0.78 -13.31 0.30
C VAL A 851 -1.46 -14.38 1.15
N ARG A 852 -2.81 -14.50 1.07
CA ARG A 852 -3.66 -15.29 1.98
C ARG A 852 -3.20 -15.13 3.43
N PRO A 853 -3.30 -13.91 4.00
CA PRO A 853 -2.81 -13.64 5.34
C PRO A 853 -3.47 -14.54 6.39
N GLU A 854 -2.77 -14.73 7.50
CA GLU A 854 -3.31 -15.32 8.74
C GLU A 854 -3.80 -14.22 9.69
N VAL A 855 -3.26 -13.01 9.53
CA VAL A 855 -3.56 -11.80 10.29
C VAL A 855 -3.70 -10.62 9.32
N VAL A 856 -4.69 -9.75 9.54
CA VAL A 856 -4.79 -8.45 8.87
C VAL A 856 -4.88 -7.34 9.92
N VAL A 857 -4.10 -6.28 9.78
CA VAL A 857 -4.27 -5.02 10.53
C VAL A 857 -4.94 -4.03 9.60
N VAL A 858 -6.10 -3.48 9.98
CA VAL A 858 -6.88 -2.54 9.16
C VAL A 858 -7.12 -1.24 9.91
N ASP A 859 -6.60 -0.16 9.35
CA ASP A 859 -6.98 1.21 9.66
C ASP A 859 -8.39 1.51 9.14
N LEU A 860 -9.33 1.80 10.04
CA LEU A 860 -10.70 2.16 9.69
C LEU A 860 -10.85 3.64 9.31
N ALA A 861 -9.84 4.50 9.54
CA ALA A 861 -9.83 5.89 9.09
C ALA A 861 -9.53 6.04 7.59
N LEU A 862 -9.38 4.94 6.84
CA LEU A 862 -9.23 4.93 5.39
C LEU A 862 -10.36 5.74 4.70
N PRO A 863 -10.03 6.58 3.69
CA PRO A 863 -11.02 7.38 2.97
C PRO A 863 -12.21 6.57 2.44
N ARG A 864 -13.36 7.24 2.31
CA ARG A 864 -14.60 6.64 1.74
C ARG A 864 -15.13 5.40 2.47
N ARG A 865 -14.69 5.14 3.72
CA ARG A 865 -15.00 3.93 4.51
C ARG A 865 -14.42 2.63 3.92
N ASP A 866 -13.39 2.74 3.09
CA ASP A 866 -12.70 1.61 2.45
C ASP A 866 -12.28 0.53 3.45
N GLY A 867 -11.83 0.92 4.65
CA GLY A 867 -11.44 0.01 5.75
C GLY A 867 -12.56 -0.93 6.19
N TYR A 868 -13.78 -0.43 6.38
CA TYR A 868 -14.94 -1.24 6.76
C TYR A 868 -15.30 -2.25 5.66
N GLY A 869 -15.20 -1.84 4.39
CA GLY A 869 -15.37 -2.72 3.24
C GLY A 869 -14.27 -3.80 3.11
N ILE A 870 -13.02 -3.48 3.48
CA ILE A 870 -11.93 -4.47 3.56
C ILE A 870 -12.25 -5.54 4.62
N VAL A 871 -12.70 -5.14 5.81
CA VAL A 871 -13.05 -6.06 6.90
C VAL A 871 -14.20 -6.99 6.51
N ALA A 872 -15.26 -6.47 5.87
CA ALA A 872 -16.36 -7.30 5.36
C ALA A 872 -15.88 -8.38 4.36
N ARG A 873 -14.87 -8.06 3.53
CA ARG A 873 -14.26 -9.01 2.58
C ARG A 873 -13.39 -10.09 3.25
N LEU A 874 -12.99 -9.94 4.52
CA LEU A 874 -12.23 -10.98 5.25
C LEU A 874 -13.07 -12.24 5.50
N ALA A 875 -14.39 -12.13 5.59
CA ALA A 875 -15.31 -13.27 5.74
C ALA A 875 -15.36 -14.20 4.51
N ALA A 876 -14.93 -13.71 3.33
CA ALA A 876 -14.88 -14.49 2.09
C ALA A 876 -13.58 -15.31 1.94
N LEU A 877 -12.64 -15.18 2.88
CA LEU A 877 -11.43 -16.00 2.96
C LEU A 877 -11.70 -17.23 3.84
N ASP A 878 -11.24 -18.42 3.43
CA ASP A 878 -11.30 -19.62 4.27
C ASP A 878 -9.90 -20.24 4.48
N PRO A 879 -9.44 -20.41 5.74
CA PRO A 879 -10.02 -19.83 6.95
C PRO A 879 -9.92 -18.30 6.94
N PRO A 880 -10.89 -17.56 7.54
CA PRO A 880 -10.81 -16.12 7.63
C PRO A 880 -9.67 -15.72 8.58
N PRO A 881 -8.88 -14.68 8.24
CA PRO A 881 -7.76 -14.24 9.05
C PRO A 881 -8.22 -13.61 10.36
N SER A 882 -7.32 -13.55 11.34
CA SER A 882 -7.54 -12.70 12.52
C SER A 882 -7.41 -11.23 12.12
N ALA A 883 -8.29 -10.36 12.58
CA ALA A 883 -8.26 -8.94 12.26
C ALA A 883 -7.90 -8.10 13.50
N ILE A 884 -6.94 -7.19 13.36
CA ILE A 884 -6.74 -6.09 14.31
C ILE A 884 -7.28 -4.83 13.65
N LEU A 885 -8.25 -4.20 14.32
CA LEU A 885 -8.93 -3.02 13.83
C LEU A 885 -8.42 -1.79 14.58
N VAL A 886 -8.01 -0.77 13.84
CA VAL A 886 -7.63 0.54 14.40
C VAL A 886 -8.84 1.47 14.20
N PRO A 887 -9.47 1.97 15.26
CA PRO A 887 -10.63 2.84 15.16
C PRO A 887 -10.33 4.13 14.39
N GLY A 888 -11.25 4.48 13.48
CA GLY A 888 -11.32 5.80 12.86
C GLY A 888 -12.27 6.74 13.63
N PRO A 889 -12.46 7.99 13.15
CA PRO A 889 -13.39 8.95 13.74
C PRO A 889 -14.87 8.68 13.41
N ASP A 890 -15.15 7.76 12.48
CA ASP A 890 -16.50 7.36 12.09
C ASP A 890 -17.11 6.36 13.09
N ASP A 891 -18.40 6.50 13.38
CA ASP A 891 -19.17 5.49 14.12
C ASP A 891 -19.08 4.15 13.40
N ALA A 892 -18.46 3.16 14.06
CA ALA A 892 -18.18 1.87 13.47
C ALA A 892 -19.45 1.09 13.12
N ALA A 893 -20.52 1.18 13.92
CA ALA A 893 -21.76 0.47 13.65
C ALA A 893 -22.43 1.01 12.37
N VAL A 894 -22.51 2.34 12.25
CA VAL A 894 -23.05 3.02 11.07
C VAL A 894 -22.18 2.78 9.82
N ALA A 895 -20.86 2.80 9.97
CA ALA A 895 -19.93 2.60 8.87
C ALA A 895 -19.89 1.14 8.38
N PHE A 896 -19.96 0.15 9.28
CA PHE A 896 -20.12 -1.26 8.89
C PHE A 896 -21.47 -1.53 8.23
N ALA A 897 -22.58 -0.98 8.76
CA ALA A 897 -23.89 -1.12 8.14
C ALA A 897 -23.92 -0.55 6.70
N ALA A 898 -23.30 0.61 6.47
CA ALA A 898 -23.13 1.17 5.14
C ALA A 898 -22.28 0.27 4.22
N ALA A 899 -21.15 -0.23 4.71
CA ALA A 899 -20.24 -1.10 3.96
C ALA A 899 -20.82 -2.49 3.60
N LEU A 900 -21.92 -2.91 4.25
CA LEU A 900 -22.67 -4.11 3.88
C LEU A 900 -23.81 -3.85 2.87
N ALA A 901 -24.25 -2.60 2.72
CA ALA A 901 -25.26 -2.24 1.72
C ALA A 901 -24.67 -2.27 0.30
N ASP A 902 -23.43 -1.77 0.13
CA ASP A 902 -22.68 -1.87 -1.13
C ASP A 902 -22.35 -3.33 -1.45
N SER A 903 -23.04 -3.87 -2.46
CA SER A 903 -23.47 -5.28 -2.49
C SER A 903 -22.41 -6.28 -2.98
N ALA A 904 -21.13 -6.05 -2.68
CA ALA A 904 -20.01 -6.89 -3.11
C ALA A 904 -19.65 -8.05 -2.16
N SER A 905 -20.20 -8.08 -0.94
CA SER A 905 -19.76 -8.96 0.16
C SER A 905 -20.78 -10.03 0.59
N ALA A 906 -21.86 -10.25 -0.17
CA ALA A 906 -22.97 -11.12 0.24
C ALA A 906 -22.66 -12.64 0.18
N GLY A 907 -21.57 -13.05 -0.47
CA GLY A 907 -21.13 -14.45 -0.53
C GLY A 907 -20.40 -14.88 0.73
N GLY A 908 -21.10 -15.59 1.63
CA GLY A 908 -20.50 -16.18 2.86
C GLY A 908 -21.32 -16.03 4.14
N ALA A 909 -22.46 -15.33 4.11
CA ALA A 909 -23.27 -15.10 5.31
C ALA A 909 -23.99 -16.38 5.80
N LEU A 910 -23.67 -16.80 7.02
CA LEU A 910 -24.27 -17.95 7.72
C LEU A 910 -25.54 -17.52 8.46
N GLN A 911 -26.45 -18.47 8.75
CA GLN A 911 -27.49 -18.23 9.76
C GLN A 911 -26.86 -18.08 11.15
N LEU A 912 -27.50 -17.32 12.04
CA LEU A 912 -26.93 -17.01 13.36
C LEU A 912 -26.50 -18.27 14.14
N GLY A 913 -27.38 -19.27 14.26
CA GLY A 913 -27.04 -20.55 14.93
C GLY A 913 -25.94 -21.36 14.23
N GLN A 914 -25.81 -21.26 12.90
CA GLN A 914 -24.71 -21.90 12.15
C GLN A 914 -23.37 -21.21 12.44
N LEU A 915 -23.35 -19.88 12.61
CA LEU A 915 -22.16 -19.13 13.01
C LEU A 915 -21.72 -19.54 14.42
N LEU A 916 -22.64 -19.62 15.38
CA LEU A 916 -22.33 -20.04 16.76
C LEU A 916 -21.74 -21.47 16.79
N ALA A 917 -22.31 -22.39 16.00
CA ALA A 917 -21.78 -23.76 15.87
C ALA A 917 -20.39 -23.81 15.19
N ALA A 918 -20.13 -22.93 14.21
CA ALA A 918 -18.83 -22.79 13.57
C ALA A 918 -17.76 -22.24 14.55
N VAL A 919 -18.13 -21.31 15.43
CA VAL A 919 -17.24 -20.75 16.47
C VAL A 919 -16.88 -21.78 17.55
N LEU A 920 -17.80 -22.64 17.95
CA LEU A 920 -17.51 -23.75 18.87
C LEU A 920 -16.55 -24.79 18.26
N THR A 921 -16.69 -25.10 16.98
CA THR A 921 -15.91 -26.14 16.28
C THR A 921 -14.56 -25.66 15.75
N ARG A 922 -14.39 -24.35 15.50
CA ARG A 922 -13.12 -23.77 15.04
C ARG A 922 -12.12 -23.62 16.19
N SER A 923 -10.84 -23.83 15.85
CA SER A 923 -9.73 -23.74 16.80
C SER A 923 -9.19 -22.31 16.89
N GLU A 924 -9.12 -21.77 18.11
CA GLU A 924 -8.49 -20.48 18.42
C GLU A 924 -6.95 -20.50 18.39
N ALA A 925 -6.34 -21.65 18.09
CA ALA A 925 -4.89 -21.75 18.02
C ALA A 925 -4.33 -21.09 16.74
N PRO A 926 -3.15 -20.42 16.81
CA PRO A 926 -2.46 -19.90 15.63
C PRO A 926 -2.27 -20.96 14.54
N PRO A 927 -2.34 -20.61 13.24
CA PRO A 927 -2.39 -21.60 12.15
C PRO A 927 -1.21 -22.58 12.08
N ILE A 928 -0.06 -22.23 12.67
CA ILE A 928 1.14 -23.08 12.73
C ILE A 928 0.92 -24.38 13.53
N GLU A 929 0.05 -24.41 14.55
CA GLU A 929 -0.30 -25.65 15.25
C GLU A 929 -1.12 -26.62 14.37
N ARG A 930 -1.88 -26.08 13.40
CA ARG A 930 -2.78 -26.88 12.54
C ARG A 930 -2.01 -27.81 11.58
N ARG A 931 -0.74 -27.50 11.26
CA ARG A 931 0.09 -28.32 10.36
C ARG A 931 0.57 -29.64 10.97
N HIS A 932 0.57 -29.80 12.30
CA HIS A 932 1.14 -30.98 12.97
C HIS A 932 0.19 -32.17 13.14
N LYS A 933 -1.08 -32.08 12.72
CA LYS A 933 -2.06 -33.19 12.86
C LYS A 933 -2.38 -33.95 11.57
N ILE A 934 -1.89 -33.52 10.41
CA ILE A 934 -2.12 -34.21 9.12
C ILE A 934 -0.88 -35.03 8.71
N ARG A 935 -0.49 -36.03 9.53
CA ARG A 935 0.51 -37.03 9.12
C ARG A 935 0.41 -38.42 9.80
N VAL A 936 -0.72 -38.76 10.41
CA VAL A 936 -0.93 -40.08 11.08
C VAL A 936 -2.29 -40.74 10.76
N VAL A 937 -2.80 -40.59 9.52
CA VAL A 937 -3.80 -41.51 8.94
C VAL A 937 -3.55 -41.66 7.44
N ALA A 938 -2.82 -42.71 7.04
CA ALA A 938 -2.77 -43.28 5.67
C ALA A 938 -1.76 -44.45 5.61
N ARG A 939 -2.07 -45.59 6.22
CA ARG A 939 -1.28 -46.83 6.01
C ARG A 939 -2.10 -48.12 6.15
N LYS A 940 -3.09 -48.25 5.27
CA LYS A 940 -3.63 -49.50 4.73
C LYS A 940 -4.30 -49.21 3.39
#